data_AF-A0A815WYF0-F1
#
_entry.id   AF-A0A815WYF0-F1
#
_cell.length_a   1.000
_cell.length_b   1.000
_cell.length_c   1.000
_cell.angle_alpha   90.00
_cell.angle_beta   90.00
_cell.angle_gamma   90.00
#
_symmetry.space_group_name_H-M   'P 1'
#
loop_
_entity.id
_entity.type
_entity.pdbx_description
1 polymer ?
#
loop_
_entity_poly.entity_id
_entity_poly.type
_entity_poly.pdbx_seq_one_letter_code
_entity_poly.pdbx_strand_id
1 'polypeptide(L)'
;MSDYFLGIWAGCSKPFQFSENQKRMFNLQTTDGEADRKVPAQPVIFTASTTATNASNTSTVRYNLRKLSELPFQLIRSQREDDLYTHVLFNYDFIHAKLSSMPLNSCIFDYENSFDYYHDKEVKLMSDALRLSSSVLAADPNNLACQIIGRLIPFYTTCRKIASFIDQCESNGLQHMALVPAYNTLASPGGPLVYSLEAHQFAVYGLEVVSAGQHLLTVSNKFIVFDLSSGDIVRIIDPRIEGIMTYLSVAPDQRYCVAITISNQYIICNLLTGDFFLRDYQAPGNSNKNPTKSAVSQPPAYPLLGAAVSNTHFALWTSKMYQVYTNKGELLATQPTRYQIIQIEVLPGPEIEIICRSEDVRDDQEIARDRLTINYCFVTNPDTDDNSTEQRCLTGGFKNIHSALILTRDKRRMYTCCEINDNNVEVYVNRPHPVNYSTERVWAFDHQLFENKDRIFAFMLSNDENYLMAVTFKGFKIFSFRSYLWKTCVLPGSVRNIMSGTKRLTYTAAFSHDNRYCIACIKSIVYIFGVEWGELLTSLDLHFGRILVLKGLSSASGGNNYVITTGMDKTTKVWNLENAREKSISISQMDKAIEMLHISTETPIILAQTRTQLCLFDMKTGLILTQLSANQHGSMYQCTALCANGLFAAAAESGNFVIWDMEERKPTFVTPVLNIYQFLIHTAETMILVVSHESLSSGAPSASNNANANSAQAGHIVRAASYAIPDGDVVYKISFNIKRMNLPKQAACTVDDTYLIFIEEKKNNDVLSLYDPITGEHVHNVKLNYNNYKDITSMVIIPKQPFLIGLIDVEKGVVMNVRDKKVHLILPKWSGQISYDGKYGLYAPTRGGLEIFEFRNGKVVRTLIGKVAEGVFDVITFFTPTNNHVIYYNKGKRTIRVFRTKDGRQIADMKCPAKVRQAVATQDGQALVVGYEDGAVQMFLIADPFEPENVEHLKQWRQQQLEAMAVDPAQQETIDQYIEPSVESI
;
A
#
# COMPACT_ATOMS: atom_id res chain seq x y z
N MET A 1 39.42 14.20 18.49
CA MET A 1 38.80 14.51 17.17
C MET A 1 37.36 14.97 17.31
N SER A 2 36.57 14.42 18.23
CA SER A 2 35.21 14.90 18.56
C SER A 2 35.13 16.42 18.78
N ASP A 3 35.99 17.01 19.60
CA ASP A 3 36.01 18.48 19.83
C ASP A 3 36.23 19.32 18.56
N TYR A 4 36.98 18.78 17.57
CA TYR A 4 37.23 19.47 16.31
C TYR A 4 35.94 19.55 15.47
N PHE A 5 35.20 18.45 15.38
CA PHE A 5 33.94 18.40 14.65
C PHE A 5 32.78 19.10 15.37
N LEU A 6 32.80 19.12 16.71
CA LEU A 6 31.87 19.93 17.50
C LEU A 6 32.18 21.43 17.41
N GLY A 7 33.40 21.81 17.01
CA GLY A 7 33.80 23.21 16.88
C GLY A 7 34.06 23.89 18.22
N ILE A 8 34.28 23.14 19.30
CA ILE A 8 34.49 23.66 20.67
C ILE A 8 35.64 24.68 20.70
N TRP A 9 36.69 24.41 19.93
CA TRP A 9 37.91 25.24 19.87
C TRP A 9 37.96 26.17 18.65
N ALA A 10 36.82 26.43 17.99
CA ALA A 10 36.76 27.33 16.85
C ALA A 10 36.70 28.79 17.33
N GLY A 11 37.73 29.59 17.01
CA GLY A 11 37.82 31.00 17.44
C GLY A 11 38.13 31.21 18.93
N CYS A 12 38.46 30.13 19.66
CA CYS A 12 38.77 30.16 21.10
C CYS A 12 40.12 29.48 21.38
N SER A 13 40.81 29.91 22.44
CA SER A 13 42.07 29.30 22.87
C SER A 13 41.85 27.87 23.39
N LYS A 14 42.66 26.93 22.91
CA LYS A 14 42.63 25.53 23.38
C LYS A 14 43.63 25.33 24.52
N PRO A 15 43.23 24.78 25.67
CA PRO A 15 44.14 24.44 26.76
C PRO A 15 45.04 23.26 26.38
N PHE A 16 46.28 23.31 26.83
CA PHE A 16 47.26 22.25 26.70
C PHE A 16 48.24 22.29 27.88
N GLN A 17 48.86 21.16 28.17
CA GLN A 17 49.82 21.04 29.27
C GLN A 17 51.25 20.95 28.73
N PHE A 18 52.11 21.77 29.31
CA PHE A 18 53.55 21.69 29.13
C PHE A 18 54.10 20.57 30.01
N SER A 19 55.02 19.77 29.46
CA SER A 19 55.82 18.84 30.27
C SER A 19 56.70 19.60 31.27
N GLU A 20 57.12 18.96 32.37
CA GLU A 20 57.98 19.62 33.37
C GLU A 20 59.29 20.16 32.78
N ASN A 21 59.86 19.47 31.79
CA ASN A 21 61.05 19.93 31.09
C ASN A 21 60.79 21.19 30.26
N GLN A 22 59.64 21.27 29.59
CA GLN A 22 59.22 22.46 28.86
C GLN A 22 58.92 23.62 29.80
N LYS A 23 58.31 23.35 30.97
CA LYS A 23 58.08 24.36 32.01
C LYS A 23 59.40 25.00 32.47
N ARG A 24 60.44 24.19 32.69
CA ARG A 24 61.79 24.68 33.04
C ARG A 24 62.47 25.41 31.88
N MET A 25 62.35 24.91 30.64
CA MET A 25 62.93 25.56 29.46
C MET A 25 62.30 26.91 29.14
N PHE A 26 60.98 27.03 29.28
CA PHE A 26 60.23 28.24 28.95
C PHE A 26 60.02 29.17 30.15
N ASN A 27 60.60 28.86 31.32
CA ASN A 27 60.43 29.61 32.57
C ASN A 27 58.96 29.89 32.93
N LEU A 28 58.08 28.89 32.77
CA LEU A 28 56.64 29.02 33.04
C LEU A 28 56.31 28.72 34.50
N GLN A 29 55.42 29.49 35.13
CA GLN A 29 55.03 29.28 36.54
C GLN A 29 54.06 28.10 36.72
N THR A 30 53.19 27.87 35.75
CA THR A 30 52.21 26.77 35.71
C THR A 30 52.52 25.80 34.57
N THR A 31 52.02 24.57 34.67
CA THR A 31 52.07 23.59 33.58
C THR A 31 50.99 23.80 32.54
N ASP A 32 49.93 24.55 32.88
CA ASP A 32 48.81 24.79 31.98
C ASP A 32 49.06 26.03 31.11
N GLY A 33 48.77 25.90 29.82
CA GLY A 33 48.81 26.98 28.84
C GLY A 33 47.61 26.94 27.90
N GLU A 34 47.29 28.07 27.30
CA GLU A 34 46.18 28.20 26.35
C GLU A 34 46.66 28.93 25.10
N ALA A 35 46.28 28.43 23.92
CA ALA A 35 46.60 29.10 22.66
C ALA A 35 45.49 28.89 21.63
N ASP A 36 45.12 29.95 20.92
CA ASP A 36 44.25 29.86 19.75
C ASP A 36 45.00 29.20 18.59
N ARG A 37 44.53 28.02 18.20
CA ARG A 37 45.10 27.23 17.10
C ARG A 37 44.47 27.57 15.74
N LYS A 38 43.64 28.63 15.67
CA LYS A 38 42.90 29.07 14.48
C LYS A 38 42.12 27.93 13.83
N VAL A 39 41.49 27.10 14.66
CA VAL A 39 40.71 25.95 14.17
C VAL A 39 39.46 26.46 13.47
N PRO A 40 39.19 26.05 12.22
CA PRO A 40 37.98 26.48 11.52
C PRO A 40 36.74 25.81 12.12
N ALA A 41 35.66 26.58 12.26
CA ALA A 41 34.35 26.04 12.63
C ALA A 41 33.92 24.95 11.63
N GLN A 42 33.30 23.89 12.15
CA GLN A 42 32.80 22.77 11.35
C GLN A 42 31.26 22.75 11.38
N PRO A 43 30.58 23.63 10.61
CA PRO A 43 29.12 23.56 10.51
C PRO A 43 28.70 22.29 9.76
N VAL A 44 27.44 21.90 9.96
CA VAL A 44 26.82 20.77 9.23
C VAL A 44 26.66 21.11 7.74
N ILE A 45 26.33 22.37 7.46
CA ILE A 45 26.14 22.92 6.12
C ILE A 45 27.07 24.13 5.97
N PHE A 46 27.84 24.17 4.88
CA PHE A 46 28.58 25.36 4.48
C PHE A 46 27.68 26.23 3.60
N THR A 47 27.35 27.42 4.09
CA THR A 47 26.65 28.44 3.31
C THR A 47 27.69 29.26 2.53
N ALA A 48 27.58 29.29 1.20
CA ALA A 48 28.37 30.22 0.40
C ALA A 48 27.78 31.63 0.60
N SER A 49 28.48 32.52 1.29
CA SER A 49 28.11 33.93 1.29
C SER A 49 28.42 34.49 -0.11
N THR A 50 27.36 34.86 -0.84
CA THR A 50 27.47 35.59 -2.09
C THR A 50 28.11 36.95 -1.82
N THR A 51 29.43 37.03 -2.03
CA THR A 51 30.03 38.30 -2.44
C THR A 51 29.47 38.65 -3.81
N ALA A 52 29.08 39.91 -3.95
CA ALA A 52 28.20 40.45 -4.98
C ALA A 52 28.61 40.15 -6.43
N THR A 53 27.62 40.30 -7.32
CA THR A 53 27.67 40.33 -8.79
C THR A 53 27.46 38.99 -9.52
N ASN A 54 26.26 38.42 -9.42
CA ASN A 54 25.44 37.99 -10.57
C ASN A 54 24.16 37.30 -10.08
N ALA A 55 23.01 37.81 -10.54
CA ALA A 55 21.68 37.47 -10.09
C ALA A 55 21.14 36.18 -10.74
N SER A 56 21.73 35.03 -10.39
CA SER A 56 21.08 33.72 -10.55
C SER A 56 20.93 33.08 -9.18
N ASN A 57 19.71 33.17 -8.63
CA ASN A 57 19.29 32.69 -7.31
C ASN A 57 19.35 31.16 -7.15
N THR A 58 20.54 30.58 -7.08
CA THR A 58 20.73 29.22 -6.57
C THR A 58 21.93 29.21 -5.64
N SER A 59 21.70 29.51 -4.36
CA SER A 59 22.68 29.24 -3.30
C SER A 59 22.90 27.73 -3.25
N THR A 60 24.01 27.25 -3.79
CA THR A 60 24.36 25.83 -3.75
C THR A 60 24.67 25.44 -2.31
N VAL A 61 23.78 24.67 -1.68
CA VAL A 61 23.96 24.12 -0.33
C VAL A 61 25.06 23.06 -0.39
N ARG A 62 26.11 23.20 0.44
CA ARG A 62 27.22 22.24 0.51
C ARG A 62 27.29 21.59 1.87
N TYR A 63 26.99 20.29 1.94
CA TYR A 63 27.04 19.50 3.18
C TYR A 63 28.48 19.14 3.60
N ASN A 64 28.73 19.12 4.91
CA ASN A 64 30.01 18.70 5.48
C ASN A 64 30.08 17.17 5.64
N LEU A 65 30.34 16.47 4.53
CA LEU A 65 30.39 15.00 4.50
C LEU A 65 31.35 14.38 5.52
N ARG A 66 32.46 15.08 5.83
CA ARG A 66 33.44 14.60 6.80
C ARG A 66 32.89 14.64 8.23
N LYS A 67 32.21 15.73 8.60
CA LYS A 67 31.54 15.83 9.90
C LYS A 67 30.41 14.79 10.01
N LEU A 68 29.60 14.62 8.97
CA LEU A 68 28.47 13.70 8.96
C LEU A 68 28.87 12.21 9.08
N SER A 69 30.05 11.84 8.56
CA SER A 69 30.57 10.47 8.63
C SER A 69 31.42 10.20 9.87
N GLU A 70 32.34 11.10 10.23
CA GLU A 70 33.29 10.86 11.31
C GLU A 70 32.75 11.24 12.70
N LEU A 71 31.90 12.27 12.84
CA LEU A 71 31.45 12.72 14.17
C LEU A 71 30.73 11.63 14.97
N PRO A 72 29.74 10.89 14.41
CA PRO A 72 29.04 9.83 15.15
C PRO A 72 30.01 8.76 15.64
N PHE A 73 30.86 8.26 14.74
CA PHE A 73 31.88 7.26 15.04
C PHE A 73 32.83 7.69 16.17
N GLN A 74 33.30 8.95 16.14
CA GLN A 74 34.22 9.47 17.15
C GLN A 74 33.53 9.63 18.50
N LEU A 75 32.27 10.08 18.53
CA LEU A 75 31.50 10.24 19.77
C LEU A 75 31.21 8.90 20.43
N ILE A 76 30.75 7.90 19.66
CA ILE A 76 30.49 6.52 20.13
C ILE A 76 31.75 5.93 20.76
N ARG A 77 32.89 5.98 20.06
CA ARG A 77 34.15 5.43 20.60
C ARG A 77 34.72 6.20 21.77
N SER A 78 34.40 7.49 21.88
CA SER A 78 34.80 8.30 23.03
C SER A 78 33.85 8.19 24.23
N GLN A 79 32.76 7.40 24.11
CA GLN A 79 31.73 7.23 25.14
C GLN A 79 31.13 8.56 25.63
N ARG A 80 30.99 9.54 24.71
CA ARG A 80 30.37 10.84 24.96
C ARG A 80 28.92 10.83 24.49
N GLU A 81 28.08 10.17 25.26
CA GLU A 81 26.68 9.91 24.91
C GLU A 81 25.82 11.18 24.85
N ASP A 82 25.94 12.08 25.83
CA ASP A 82 25.13 13.30 25.86
C ASP A 82 25.35 14.17 24.61
N ASP A 83 26.61 14.27 24.17
CA ASP A 83 26.98 14.95 22.93
C ASP A 83 26.47 14.20 21.69
N LEU A 84 26.51 12.86 21.70
CA LEU A 84 25.98 12.02 20.63
C LEU A 84 24.46 12.22 20.48
N TYR A 85 23.71 12.18 21.58
CA TYR A 85 22.27 12.39 21.55
C TYR A 85 21.93 13.81 21.09
N THR A 86 22.57 14.83 21.66
CA THR A 86 22.24 16.25 21.42
C THR A 86 22.64 16.74 20.02
N HIS A 87 23.78 16.30 19.50
CA HIS A 87 24.33 16.83 18.24
C HIS A 87 24.17 15.90 17.04
N VAL A 88 23.81 14.63 17.24
CA VAL A 88 23.76 13.62 16.18
C VAL A 88 22.40 12.89 16.18
N LEU A 89 22.13 12.03 17.17
CA LEU A 89 21.01 11.06 17.10
C LEU A 89 19.62 11.65 17.34
N PHE A 90 19.52 12.79 18.04
CA PHE A 90 18.27 13.53 18.25
C PHE A 90 18.41 14.99 17.79
N ASN A 91 19.16 15.21 16.71
CA ASN A 91 19.32 16.52 16.09
C ASN A 91 18.74 16.51 14.66
N TYR A 92 17.66 17.28 14.44
CA TYR A 92 16.96 17.29 13.16
C TYR A 92 17.86 17.73 12.01
N ASP A 93 18.61 18.82 12.19
CA ASP A 93 19.46 19.38 11.14
C ASP A 93 20.58 18.43 10.74
N PHE A 94 21.15 17.69 11.72
CA PHE A 94 22.18 16.69 11.46
C PHE A 94 21.62 15.50 10.67
N ILE A 95 20.50 14.93 11.11
CA ILE A 95 19.88 13.76 10.46
C ILE A 95 19.39 14.14 9.06
N HIS A 96 18.69 15.26 8.90
CA HIS A 96 18.22 15.73 7.59
C HIS A 96 19.39 15.98 6.63
N ALA A 97 20.47 16.62 7.09
CA ALA A 97 21.68 16.82 6.29
C ALA A 97 22.35 15.50 5.91
N LYS A 98 22.36 14.52 6.81
CA LYS A 98 22.91 13.18 6.54
C LYS A 98 22.06 12.46 5.49
N LEU A 99 20.75 12.40 5.65
CA LEU A 99 19.83 11.79 4.67
C LEU A 99 19.87 12.49 3.31
N SER A 100 20.09 13.81 3.29
CA SER A 100 20.18 14.60 2.05
C SER A 100 21.49 14.39 1.28
N SER A 101 22.53 13.83 1.91
CA SER A 101 23.87 13.74 1.32
C SER A 101 24.49 12.34 1.35
N MET A 102 23.92 11.41 2.10
CA MET A 102 24.37 10.04 2.31
C MET A 102 23.18 9.08 2.26
N PRO A 103 23.38 7.79 1.90
CA PRO A 103 22.32 6.80 1.94
C PRO A 103 21.78 6.62 3.36
N LEU A 104 20.48 6.31 3.46
CA LEU A 104 19.77 6.09 4.73
C LEU A 104 20.51 5.11 5.65
N ASN A 105 21.11 4.06 5.09
CA ASN A 105 21.86 3.06 5.86
C ASN A 105 23.02 3.65 6.65
N SER A 106 23.68 4.67 6.13
CA SER A 106 24.75 5.33 6.88
C SER A 106 24.22 6.03 8.13
N CYS A 107 22.94 6.44 8.13
CA CYS A 107 22.28 6.98 9.30
C CYS A 107 21.87 5.85 10.25
N ILE A 108 21.21 4.80 9.76
CA ILE A 108 20.78 3.65 10.58
C ILE A 108 21.99 2.97 11.27
N PHE A 109 23.12 2.84 10.57
CA PHE A 109 24.34 2.26 11.10
C PHE A 109 24.90 3.06 12.29
N ASP A 110 24.71 4.38 12.34
CA ASP A 110 25.12 5.17 13.52
C ASP A 110 24.31 4.77 14.77
N TYR A 111 23.01 4.51 14.60
CA TYR A 111 22.15 4.02 15.68
C TYR A 111 22.54 2.60 16.08
N GLU A 112 22.75 1.70 15.11
CA GLU A 112 23.15 0.32 15.40
C GLU A 112 24.46 0.24 16.19
N ASN A 113 25.49 0.99 15.76
CA ASN A 113 26.78 1.01 16.46
C ASN A 113 26.70 1.61 17.87
N SER A 114 25.68 2.42 18.17
CA SER A 114 25.51 2.95 19.52
C SER A 114 25.13 1.86 20.53
N PHE A 115 24.48 0.78 20.06
CA PHE A 115 24.08 -0.36 20.90
C PHE A 115 25.24 -1.26 21.33
N ASP A 116 26.42 -1.15 20.71
CA ASP A 116 27.61 -1.92 21.09
C ASP A 116 28.04 -1.65 22.55
N TYR A 117 27.77 -0.44 23.05
CA TYR A 117 28.17 -0.02 24.40
C TYR A 117 26.96 0.25 25.30
N TYR A 118 25.90 0.88 24.79
CA TYR A 118 24.74 1.30 25.59
C TYR A 118 23.43 0.97 24.89
N HIS A 119 22.53 0.28 25.59
CA HIS A 119 21.22 -0.05 25.06
C HIS A 119 20.17 0.96 25.53
N ASP A 120 20.02 2.05 24.78
CA ASP A 120 18.97 3.06 25.01
C ASP A 120 17.71 2.75 24.18
N LYS A 121 16.55 2.65 24.85
CA LYS A 121 15.26 2.38 24.22
C LYS A 121 14.79 3.52 23.31
N GLU A 122 15.03 4.78 23.67
CA GLU A 122 14.64 5.93 22.82
C GLU A 122 15.41 5.90 21.49
N VAL A 123 16.69 5.49 21.54
CA VAL A 123 17.55 5.32 20.37
C VAL A 123 17.04 4.16 19.50
N LYS A 124 16.59 3.06 20.11
CA LYS A 124 15.95 1.94 19.38
C LYS A 124 14.65 2.37 18.70
N LEU A 125 13.76 3.06 19.40
CA LEU A 125 12.51 3.59 18.84
C LEU A 125 12.77 4.53 17.65
N MET A 126 13.77 5.40 17.76
CA MET A 126 14.16 6.31 16.67
C MET A 126 14.75 5.55 15.46
N SER A 127 15.62 4.57 15.70
CA SER A 127 16.14 3.67 14.66
C SER A 127 15.02 2.94 13.92
N ASP A 128 14.09 2.35 14.67
CA ASP A 128 12.96 1.59 14.12
C ASP A 128 12.00 2.52 13.34
N ALA A 129 11.78 3.75 13.82
CA ALA A 129 11.02 4.75 13.07
C ALA A 129 11.68 5.10 11.73
N LEU A 130 13.00 5.23 11.67
CA LEU A 130 13.76 5.45 10.43
C LEU A 130 13.66 4.24 9.48
N ARG A 131 13.74 3.01 10.00
CA ARG A 131 13.57 1.76 9.21
C ARG A 131 12.18 1.65 8.60
N LEU A 132 11.13 1.91 9.39
CA LEU A 132 9.74 1.91 8.92
C LEU A 132 9.47 2.99 7.86
N SER A 133 10.27 4.05 7.87
CA SER A 133 10.15 5.20 6.95
C SER A 133 11.09 5.09 5.75
N SER A 134 11.85 4.00 5.63
CA SER A 134 12.94 3.83 4.67
C SER A 134 12.54 4.10 3.23
N SER A 135 11.44 3.50 2.77
CA SER A 135 10.95 3.65 1.39
C SER A 135 10.61 5.10 1.01
N VAL A 136 10.17 5.90 1.99
CA VAL A 136 9.83 7.31 1.78
C VAL A 136 11.07 8.19 1.87
N LEU A 137 11.91 8.01 2.89
CA LEU A 137 13.10 8.83 3.13
C LEU A 137 14.19 8.60 2.09
N ALA A 138 14.31 7.39 1.55
CA ALA A 138 15.22 7.10 0.44
C ALA A 138 14.81 7.83 -0.85
N ALA A 139 13.52 8.12 -1.03
CA ALA A 139 13.02 8.86 -2.19
C ALA A 139 13.10 10.39 -1.99
N ASP A 140 12.71 10.88 -0.81
CA ASP A 140 12.78 12.31 -0.47
C ASP A 140 13.04 12.52 1.04
N PRO A 141 14.26 12.96 1.41
CA PRO A 141 14.65 13.27 2.79
C PRO A 141 13.79 14.34 3.48
N ASN A 142 13.13 15.22 2.73
CA ASN A 142 12.29 16.28 3.31
C ASN A 142 11.07 15.74 4.06
N ASN A 143 10.68 14.49 3.80
CA ASN A 143 9.58 13.82 4.48
C ASN A 143 9.93 13.38 5.92
N LEU A 144 11.16 13.60 6.41
CA LEU A 144 11.61 13.22 7.75
C LEU A 144 10.67 13.70 8.86
N ALA A 145 10.29 14.98 8.84
CA ALA A 145 9.42 15.55 9.87
C ALA A 145 8.05 14.85 9.92
N CYS A 146 7.37 14.69 8.78
CA CYS A 146 6.09 13.98 8.73
C CYS A 146 6.20 12.53 9.21
N GLN A 147 7.24 11.82 8.76
CA GLN A 147 7.42 10.40 9.08
C GLN A 147 7.67 10.19 10.57
N ILE A 148 8.45 11.06 11.20
CA ILE A 148 8.77 10.95 12.62
C ILE A 148 7.57 11.37 13.48
N ILE A 149 6.97 12.52 13.22
CA ILE A 149 5.78 12.99 13.97
C ILE A 149 4.64 11.97 13.85
N GLY A 150 4.38 11.49 12.63
CA GLY A 150 3.28 10.56 12.36
C GLY A 150 3.43 9.18 13.01
N ARG A 151 4.62 8.81 13.51
CA ARG A 151 4.91 7.50 14.15
C ARG A 151 5.22 7.58 15.63
N LEU A 152 5.97 8.61 16.04
CA LEU A 152 6.55 8.75 17.38
C LEU A 152 5.75 9.66 18.32
N ILE A 153 4.72 10.36 17.83
CA ILE A 153 3.90 11.22 18.70
C ILE A 153 3.30 10.53 19.94
N PRO A 154 2.92 9.23 19.94
CA PRO A 154 2.46 8.57 21.16
C PRO A 154 3.50 8.56 22.29
N PHE A 155 4.80 8.63 21.97
CA PHE A 155 5.89 8.61 22.95
C PHE A 155 6.28 10.01 23.44
N TYR A 156 5.60 11.08 23.00
CA TYR A 156 5.96 12.45 23.31
C TYR A 156 5.95 12.76 24.82
N THR A 157 4.96 12.25 25.57
CA THR A 157 4.84 12.52 27.01
C THR A 157 5.83 11.71 27.84
N THR A 158 6.22 10.53 27.38
CA THR A 158 7.07 9.60 28.15
C THR A 158 8.55 9.68 27.81
N CYS A 159 8.91 9.96 26.54
CA CYS A 159 10.29 9.94 26.04
C CYS A 159 10.80 11.36 25.76
N ARG A 160 11.68 11.88 26.62
CA ARG A 160 12.13 13.29 26.57
C ARG A 160 12.97 13.62 25.34
N LYS A 161 13.82 12.70 24.87
CA LYS A 161 14.68 12.94 23.69
C LYS A 161 13.84 12.91 22.42
N ILE A 162 12.88 11.99 22.34
CA ILE A 162 11.89 11.93 21.26
C ILE A 162 11.04 13.20 21.23
N ALA A 163 10.53 13.66 22.38
CA ALA A 163 9.77 14.92 22.46
C ALA A 163 10.57 16.11 21.93
N SER A 164 11.82 16.25 22.38
CA SER A 164 12.72 17.31 21.89
C SER A 164 12.98 17.22 20.38
N PHE A 165 13.03 16.01 19.82
CA PHE A 165 13.18 15.83 18.37
C PHE A 165 11.90 16.20 17.60
N ILE A 166 10.72 15.88 18.15
CA ILE A 166 9.43 16.28 17.58
C ILE A 166 9.32 17.81 17.57
N ASP A 167 9.71 18.50 18.65
CA ASP A 167 9.75 19.97 18.71
C ASP A 167 10.66 20.57 17.62
N GLN A 168 11.80 19.93 17.34
CA GLN A 168 12.69 20.33 16.24
C GLN A 168 12.04 20.11 14.86
N CYS A 169 11.28 19.03 14.69
CA CYS A 169 10.51 18.78 13.46
C CYS A 169 9.44 19.86 13.24
N GLU A 170 8.80 20.33 14.32
CA GLU A 170 7.77 21.38 14.31
C GLU A 170 8.31 22.81 14.31
N SER A 171 9.64 22.98 14.30
CA SER A 171 10.30 24.28 14.21
C SER A 171 11.21 24.34 12.99
N ASN A 172 12.39 23.71 13.05
CA ASN A 172 13.35 23.68 11.95
C ASN A 172 12.80 22.88 10.75
N GLY A 173 12.08 21.79 11.01
CA GLY A 173 11.54 20.93 9.95
C GLY A 173 10.48 21.58 9.07
N LEU A 174 9.78 22.61 9.57
CA LEU A 174 8.78 23.35 8.81
C LEU A 174 9.33 24.02 7.54
N GLN A 175 10.64 24.29 7.50
CA GLN A 175 11.30 24.86 6.32
C GLN A 175 11.31 23.88 5.13
N HIS A 176 11.35 22.59 5.41
CA HIS A 176 11.34 21.52 4.41
C HIS A 176 9.94 20.96 4.18
N MET A 177 9.12 20.93 5.24
CA MET A 177 7.81 20.31 5.24
C MET A 177 6.84 21.03 6.16
N ALA A 178 6.05 21.94 5.60
CA ALA A 178 5.03 22.69 6.35
C ALA A 178 3.74 21.89 6.61
N LEU A 179 3.63 20.66 6.10
CA LEU A 179 2.46 19.80 6.29
C LEU A 179 2.71 18.82 7.44
N VAL A 180 2.14 19.09 8.61
CA VAL A 180 2.46 18.37 9.85
C VAL A 180 1.33 17.42 10.23
N PRO A 181 1.57 16.11 10.48
CA PRO A 181 0.54 15.22 10.97
C PRO A 181 -0.09 15.71 12.28
N ALA A 182 -1.42 15.74 12.33
CA ALA A 182 -2.14 16.18 13.53
C ALA A 182 -2.03 15.16 14.66
N TYR A 183 -2.05 13.86 14.37
CA TYR A 183 -2.01 12.76 15.34
C TYR A 183 -1.21 11.55 14.82
N ASN A 184 -1.19 10.45 15.58
CA ASN A 184 -0.54 9.21 15.18
C ASN A 184 -1.24 8.65 13.93
N THR A 185 -0.55 8.70 12.80
CA THR A 185 -1.12 8.43 11.48
C THR A 185 -0.45 7.26 10.78
N LEU A 186 0.71 6.82 11.28
CA LEU A 186 1.57 5.80 10.73
C LEU A 186 1.93 4.78 11.81
N ALA A 187 2.27 3.56 11.40
CA ALA A 187 2.60 2.48 12.34
C ALA A 187 3.73 2.91 13.29
N SER A 188 3.45 2.88 14.58
CA SER A 188 4.44 3.18 15.61
C SER A 188 5.53 2.11 15.66
N PRO A 189 6.79 2.48 15.92
CA PRO A 189 7.89 1.52 16.07
C PRO A 189 7.73 0.65 17.32
N GLY A 190 8.49 -0.44 17.37
CA GLY A 190 8.43 -1.45 18.44
C GLY A 190 7.58 -2.66 18.09
N GLY A 191 6.53 -2.50 17.28
CA GLY A 191 5.65 -3.60 16.89
C GLY A 191 6.30 -4.67 15.99
N PRO A 192 5.53 -5.68 15.55
CA PRO A 192 6.04 -6.78 14.74
C PRO A 192 6.49 -6.37 13.33
N LEU A 193 6.06 -5.21 12.81
CA LEU A 193 6.48 -4.73 11.49
C LEU A 193 7.87 -4.11 11.56
N VAL A 194 8.81 -4.59 10.75
CA VAL A 194 10.18 -4.05 10.67
C VAL A 194 10.36 -3.21 9.41
N TYR A 195 10.00 -3.77 8.25
CA TYR A 195 10.15 -3.10 6.96
C TYR A 195 8.85 -3.13 6.14
N SER A 196 8.56 -2.02 5.47
CA SER A 196 7.53 -1.92 4.43
C SER A 196 8.18 -1.47 3.12
N LEU A 197 8.48 -2.44 2.27
CA LEU A 197 9.21 -2.26 1.02
C LEU A 197 8.24 -1.94 -0.12
N GLU A 198 8.33 -0.73 -0.65
CA GLU A 198 7.47 -0.22 -1.74
C GLU A 198 8.31 0.19 -2.95
N ALA A 199 8.49 -0.74 -3.90
CA ALA A 199 9.22 -0.44 -5.14
C ALA A 199 8.47 -0.87 -6.41
N HIS A 200 7.55 -1.82 -6.31
CA HIS A 200 6.80 -2.34 -7.45
C HIS A 200 5.60 -1.45 -7.79
N GLN A 201 5.34 -1.29 -9.10
CA GLN A 201 4.16 -0.56 -9.58
C GLN A 201 2.88 -1.41 -9.51
N PHE A 202 3.05 -2.74 -9.50
CA PHE A 202 1.98 -3.75 -9.50
C PHE A 202 2.14 -4.72 -8.33
N ALA A 203 1.16 -5.62 -8.17
CA ALA A 203 1.18 -6.62 -7.10
C ALA A 203 2.38 -7.57 -7.25
N VAL A 204 2.97 -7.96 -6.13
CA VAL A 204 4.19 -8.77 -6.09
C VAL A 204 3.82 -10.26 -5.99
N TYR A 205 3.98 -10.98 -7.10
CA TYR A 205 3.58 -12.39 -7.22
C TYR A 205 4.71 -13.37 -6.93
N GLY A 206 5.97 -12.93 -7.02
CA GLY A 206 7.14 -13.75 -6.73
C GLY A 206 7.96 -13.18 -5.59
N LEU A 207 8.35 -14.03 -4.64
CA LEU A 207 9.17 -13.70 -3.47
C LEU A 207 10.13 -14.85 -3.19
N GLU A 208 11.43 -14.58 -3.12
CA GLU A 208 12.45 -15.55 -2.73
C GLU A 208 13.57 -14.90 -1.92
N VAL A 209 14.11 -15.62 -0.95
CA VAL A 209 15.23 -15.16 -0.11
C VAL A 209 16.53 -15.72 -0.69
N VAL A 210 17.53 -14.85 -0.85
CA VAL A 210 18.79 -15.14 -1.55
C VAL A 210 19.98 -14.71 -0.67
N SER A 211 21.19 -15.12 -1.04
CA SER A 211 22.45 -14.83 -0.35
C SER A 211 22.42 -15.22 1.12
N ALA A 212 21.98 -16.45 1.40
CA ALA A 212 21.85 -17.00 2.75
C ALA A 212 21.01 -16.16 3.72
N GLY A 213 20.04 -15.38 3.23
CA GLY A 213 19.17 -14.57 4.08
C GLY A 213 19.51 -13.08 4.12
N GLN A 214 20.53 -12.63 3.37
CA GLN A 214 20.90 -11.21 3.31
C GLN A 214 20.06 -10.42 2.30
N HIS A 215 19.60 -11.07 1.22
CA HIS A 215 18.89 -10.37 0.15
C HIS A 215 17.51 -10.97 -0.11
N LEU A 216 16.58 -10.11 -0.52
CA LEU A 216 15.23 -10.48 -0.89
C LEU A 216 14.97 -10.18 -2.36
N LEU A 217 14.68 -11.23 -3.13
CA LEU A 217 14.29 -11.12 -4.53
C LEU A 217 12.76 -11.07 -4.64
N THR A 218 12.27 -10.03 -5.28
CA THR A 218 10.84 -9.82 -5.52
C THR A 218 10.56 -9.61 -7.00
N VAL A 219 9.41 -10.08 -7.47
CA VAL A 219 9.04 -10.06 -8.88
C VAL A 219 7.60 -9.59 -9.09
N SER A 220 7.44 -8.60 -9.97
CA SER A 220 6.15 -8.20 -10.56
C SER A 220 6.32 -7.89 -12.07
N ASN A 221 6.49 -6.63 -12.48
CA ASN A 221 6.92 -6.25 -13.84
C ASN A 221 8.44 -6.17 -13.97
N LYS A 222 9.16 -6.04 -12.85
CA LYS A 222 10.62 -5.99 -12.74
C LYS A 222 11.09 -7.00 -11.71
N PHE A 223 12.39 -7.33 -11.74
CA PHE A 223 13.05 -7.98 -10.61
C PHE A 223 13.66 -6.90 -9.73
N ILE A 224 13.38 -6.98 -8.43
CA ILE A 224 13.96 -6.06 -7.45
C ILE A 224 14.61 -6.89 -6.35
N VAL A 225 15.88 -6.59 -6.10
CA VAL A 225 16.69 -7.19 -5.03
C VAL A 225 16.83 -6.16 -3.93
N PHE A 226 16.28 -6.48 -2.76
CA PHE A 226 16.41 -5.69 -1.54
C PHE A 226 17.48 -6.29 -0.62
N ASP A 227 18.15 -5.46 0.15
CA ASP A 227 18.95 -5.88 1.28
C ASP A 227 18.09 -5.92 2.54
N LEU A 228 18.06 -7.05 3.24
CA LEU A 228 17.22 -7.26 4.43
C LEU A 228 17.81 -6.60 5.68
N SER A 229 19.11 -6.30 5.70
CA SER A 229 19.71 -5.57 6.82
C SER A 229 19.27 -4.11 6.86
N SER A 230 19.08 -3.51 5.68
CA SER A 230 18.79 -2.09 5.49
C SER A 230 17.38 -1.76 5.03
N GLY A 231 16.75 -2.66 4.26
CA GLY A 231 15.54 -2.38 3.48
C GLY A 231 15.79 -1.65 2.16
N ASP A 232 17.03 -1.37 1.79
CA ASP A 232 17.36 -0.63 0.57
C ASP A 232 17.31 -1.51 -0.69
N ILE A 233 17.09 -0.85 -1.82
CA ILE A 233 17.13 -1.49 -3.14
C ILE A 233 18.59 -1.62 -3.58
N VAL A 234 19.09 -2.85 -3.64
CA VAL A 234 20.44 -3.15 -4.16
C VAL A 234 20.43 -3.12 -5.69
N ARG A 235 19.37 -3.65 -6.31
CA ARG A 235 19.30 -3.77 -7.77
C ARG A 235 17.87 -3.80 -8.28
N ILE A 236 17.67 -3.16 -9.44
CA ILE A 236 16.45 -3.22 -10.24
C ILE A 236 16.82 -3.74 -11.63
N ILE A 237 16.18 -4.82 -12.08
CA ILE A 237 16.34 -5.38 -13.41
C ILE A 237 15.00 -5.25 -14.12
N ASP A 238 14.98 -4.44 -15.19
CA ASP A 238 13.77 -4.13 -15.95
C ASP A 238 13.79 -4.81 -17.34
N PRO A 239 13.07 -5.92 -17.51
CA PRO A 239 12.98 -6.60 -18.78
C PRO A 239 12.06 -5.91 -19.80
N ARG A 240 11.39 -4.80 -19.42
CA ARG A 240 10.47 -4.03 -20.27
C ARG A 240 9.34 -4.88 -20.88
N ILE A 241 8.77 -5.76 -20.07
CA ILE A 241 7.61 -6.57 -20.46
C ILE A 241 6.30 -5.76 -20.45
N GLU A 242 5.38 -6.09 -21.34
CA GLU A 242 4.03 -5.48 -21.39
C GLU A 242 3.06 -6.07 -20.36
N GLY A 243 3.45 -7.17 -19.69
CA GLY A 243 2.63 -7.89 -18.70
C GLY A 243 3.21 -7.91 -17.29
N ILE A 244 2.65 -8.77 -16.44
CA ILE A 244 3.12 -9.03 -15.07
C ILE A 244 3.69 -10.45 -15.00
N MET A 245 4.77 -10.63 -14.27
CA MET A 245 5.30 -11.94 -13.92
C MET A 245 4.50 -12.55 -12.76
N THR A 246 4.02 -13.78 -12.94
CA THR A 246 3.14 -14.50 -11.99
C THR A 246 3.87 -15.62 -11.26
N TYR A 247 5.08 -15.95 -11.69
CA TYR A 247 5.87 -17.05 -11.17
C TYR A 247 7.33 -16.63 -10.98
N LEU A 248 7.95 -17.10 -9.91
CA LEU A 248 9.39 -17.00 -9.65
C LEU A 248 9.88 -18.36 -9.12
N SER A 249 10.98 -18.87 -9.67
CA SER A 249 11.79 -19.94 -9.08
C SER A 249 13.26 -19.57 -9.18
N VAL A 250 14.01 -19.86 -8.13
CA VAL A 250 15.45 -19.59 -8.03
C VAL A 250 16.20 -20.91 -7.95
N ALA A 251 17.35 -20.97 -8.61
CA ALA A 251 18.23 -22.12 -8.56
C ALA A 251 18.78 -22.37 -7.14
N PRO A 252 19.07 -23.62 -6.74
CA PRO A 252 19.68 -23.92 -5.44
C PRO A 252 21.03 -23.21 -5.21
N ASP A 253 21.82 -22.98 -6.25
CA ASP A 253 23.07 -22.19 -6.21
C ASP A 253 22.86 -20.67 -6.15
N GLN A 254 21.62 -20.22 -6.26
CA GLN A 254 21.20 -18.82 -6.22
C GLN A 254 21.83 -17.92 -7.29
N ARG A 255 22.33 -18.50 -8.38
CA ARG A 255 22.91 -17.74 -9.50
C ARG A 255 21.88 -17.35 -10.54
N TYR A 256 20.95 -18.24 -10.83
CA TYR A 256 19.91 -18.04 -11.83
C TYR A 256 18.53 -18.05 -11.21
N CYS A 257 17.62 -17.27 -11.79
CA CYS A 257 16.19 -17.36 -11.52
C CYS A 257 15.39 -17.35 -12.81
N VAL A 258 14.24 -18.02 -12.78
CA VAL A 258 13.28 -18.03 -13.89
C VAL A 258 11.97 -17.42 -13.43
N ALA A 259 11.44 -16.49 -14.22
CA ALA A 259 10.12 -15.91 -14.04
C ALA A 259 9.24 -16.16 -15.26
N ILE A 260 7.93 -16.27 -15.05
CA ILE A 260 6.92 -16.46 -16.11
C ILE A 260 5.94 -15.31 -16.08
N THR A 261 5.54 -14.83 -17.26
CA THR A 261 4.56 -13.75 -17.46
C THR A 261 3.17 -14.28 -17.81
N ILE A 262 2.15 -13.42 -17.63
CA ILE A 262 0.76 -13.71 -18.05
C ILE A 262 0.65 -13.93 -19.56
N SER A 263 1.53 -13.31 -20.35
CA SER A 263 1.59 -13.44 -21.82
C SER A 263 2.33 -14.70 -22.28
N ASN A 264 2.52 -15.71 -21.42
CA ASN A 264 3.24 -16.95 -21.72
C ASN A 264 4.71 -16.74 -22.16
N GLN A 265 5.35 -15.66 -21.72
CA GLN A 265 6.80 -15.46 -21.89
C GLN A 265 7.53 -15.91 -20.63
N TYR A 266 8.75 -16.42 -20.79
CA TYR A 266 9.62 -16.74 -19.67
C TYR A 266 10.90 -15.90 -19.73
N ILE A 267 11.40 -15.57 -18.54
CA ILE A 267 12.60 -14.75 -18.35
C ILE A 267 13.58 -15.53 -17.50
N ILE A 268 14.78 -15.74 -18.02
CA ILE A 268 15.90 -16.27 -17.24
C ILE A 268 16.77 -15.09 -16.87
N CYS A 269 17.06 -14.92 -15.59
CA CYS A 269 17.92 -13.84 -15.11
C CYS A 269 19.09 -14.40 -14.32
N ASN A 270 20.29 -13.91 -14.59
CA ASN A 270 21.45 -14.10 -13.73
C ASN A 270 21.39 -13.06 -12.60
N LEU A 271 21.27 -13.52 -11.36
CA LEU A 271 21.13 -12.66 -10.19
C LEU A 271 22.43 -11.90 -9.87
N LEU A 272 23.60 -12.46 -10.21
CA LEU A 272 24.89 -11.85 -9.93
C LEU A 272 25.23 -10.72 -10.91
N THR A 273 24.99 -10.91 -12.20
CA THR A 273 25.28 -9.88 -13.23
C THR A 273 24.10 -8.97 -13.52
N GLY A 274 22.86 -9.45 -13.36
CA GLY A 274 21.64 -8.75 -13.76
C GLY A 274 21.28 -8.96 -15.24
N ASP A 275 22.02 -9.78 -15.97
CA ASP A 275 21.72 -10.12 -17.36
C ASP A 275 20.48 -11.01 -17.44
N PHE A 276 19.62 -10.77 -18.43
CA PHE A 276 18.39 -11.53 -18.61
C PHE A 276 18.14 -11.92 -20.07
N PHE A 277 17.44 -13.04 -20.25
CA PHE A 277 16.93 -13.52 -21.53
C PHE A 277 15.40 -13.56 -21.47
N LEU A 278 14.74 -12.83 -22.35
CA LEU A 278 13.29 -12.87 -22.54
C LEU A 278 12.98 -13.70 -23.79
N ARG A 279 12.11 -14.72 -23.66
CA ARG A 279 11.64 -15.54 -24.79
C ARG A 279 10.17 -15.88 -24.68
N ASP A 280 9.51 -15.97 -25.83
CA ASP A 280 8.14 -16.47 -25.95
C ASP A 280 8.13 -18.00 -25.83
N TYR A 281 7.18 -18.54 -25.07
CA TYR A 281 6.97 -19.99 -25.02
C TYR A 281 6.34 -20.48 -26.31
N GLN A 282 7.07 -21.33 -27.04
CA GLN A 282 6.57 -21.98 -28.25
C GLN A 282 6.10 -23.41 -27.94
N ALA A 283 4.81 -23.65 -28.09
CA ALA A 283 4.27 -25.01 -28.07
C ALA A 283 4.69 -25.76 -29.36
N PRO A 284 5.09 -27.04 -29.27
CA PRO A 284 5.43 -27.88 -30.41
C PRO A 284 4.20 -27.99 -31.33
N GLY A 285 4.33 -27.51 -32.56
CA GLY A 285 3.27 -27.50 -33.57
C GLY A 285 3.07 -26.17 -34.29
N ASN A 286 3.58 -25.06 -33.74
CA ASN A 286 3.41 -23.71 -34.30
C ASN A 286 4.67 -23.16 -35.01
N SER A 287 5.47 -24.03 -35.65
CA SER A 287 6.53 -23.56 -36.55
C SER A 287 5.92 -23.13 -37.89
N ASN A 288 5.25 -21.98 -37.93
CA ASN A 288 4.93 -21.33 -39.20
C ASN A 288 6.24 -20.87 -39.84
N LYS A 289 6.74 -21.66 -40.79
CA LYS A 289 7.70 -21.23 -41.80
C LYS A 289 7.03 -20.14 -42.64
N ASN A 290 7.13 -18.87 -42.22
CA ASN A 290 7.13 -17.66 -43.07
C ASN A 290 7.01 -16.40 -42.19
N PRO A 291 8.06 -15.56 -42.06
CA PRO A 291 8.03 -14.35 -41.26
C PRO A 291 7.57 -13.15 -42.10
N THR A 292 6.36 -13.19 -42.66
CA THR A 292 5.80 -12.01 -43.35
C THR A 292 4.28 -11.96 -43.24
N LYS A 293 3.80 -11.37 -42.14
CA LYS A 293 2.62 -10.49 -42.00
C LYS A 293 2.05 -10.61 -40.59
N SER A 294 1.86 -9.45 -39.97
CA SER A 294 1.20 -9.20 -38.68
C SER A 294 -0.08 -10.02 -38.52
N ALA A 295 -0.03 -11.05 -37.69
CA ALA A 295 -1.19 -11.81 -37.26
C ALA A 295 -1.58 -11.36 -35.84
N VAL A 296 -2.82 -10.88 -35.72
CA VAL A 296 -3.51 -10.66 -34.44
C VAL A 296 -3.43 -11.97 -33.65
N SER A 297 -2.85 -11.91 -32.45
CA SER A 297 -2.52 -13.06 -31.61
C SER A 297 -3.77 -13.85 -31.20
N GLN A 298 -3.95 -15.05 -31.76
CA GLN A 298 -4.76 -16.06 -31.08
C GLN A 298 -4.04 -16.44 -29.77
N PRO A 299 -4.76 -16.61 -28.65
CA PRO A 299 -4.13 -17.02 -27.40
C PRO A 299 -3.47 -18.40 -27.60
N PRO A 300 -2.28 -18.63 -27.03
CA PRO A 300 -1.61 -19.91 -27.12
C PRO A 300 -2.51 -21.02 -26.55
N ALA A 301 -2.49 -22.19 -27.20
CA ALA A 301 -3.41 -23.30 -26.91
C ALA A 301 -3.38 -23.79 -25.44
N TYR A 302 -2.29 -23.54 -24.70
CA TYR A 302 -2.16 -23.86 -23.28
C TYR A 302 -1.34 -22.79 -22.52
N PRO A 303 -1.82 -22.24 -21.40
CA PRO A 303 -1.05 -21.32 -20.54
C PRO A 303 0.09 -22.04 -19.82
N LEU A 304 1.22 -21.36 -19.63
CA LEU A 304 2.31 -21.83 -18.76
C LEU A 304 1.84 -21.85 -17.31
N LEU A 305 2.05 -22.97 -16.62
CA LEU A 305 1.64 -23.18 -15.23
C LEU A 305 2.76 -22.92 -14.22
N GLY A 306 4.02 -23.21 -14.60
CA GLY A 306 5.15 -23.00 -13.69
C GLY A 306 6.52 -23.28 -14.31
N ALA A 307 7.56 -22.93 -13.54
CA ALA A 307 8.97 -23.15 -13.83
C ALA A 307 9.66 -23.82 -12.64
N ALA A 308 10.64 -24.67 -12.90
CA ALA A 308 11.49 -25.28 -11.89
C ALA A 308 12.94 -25.20 -12.36
N VAL A 309 13.82 -24.74 -11.48
CA VAL A 309 15.20 -24.41 -11.82
C VAL A 309 16.15 -25.26 -10.99
N SER A 310 17.15 -25.83 -11.64
CA SER A 310 18.31 -26.48 -11.03
C SER A 310 19.58 -25.66 -11.31
N ASN A 311 20.72 -26.12 -10.81
CA ASN A 311 22.00 -25.44 -11.03
C ASN A 311 22.48 -25.50 -12.50
N THR A 312 21.92 -26.38 -13.34
CA THR A 312 22.38 -26.62 -14.72
C THR A 312 21.27 -26.48 -15.77
N HIS A 313 20.04 -26.82 -15.38
CA HIS A 313 18.87 -26.86 -16.27
C HIS A 313 17.64 -26.24 -15.61
N PHE A 314 16.66 -25.85 -16.41
CA PHE A 314 15.33 -25.51 -15.93
C PHE A 314 14.23 -26.17 -16.77
N ALA A 315 13.09 -26.41 -16.16
CA ALA A 315 11.92 -26.98 -16.81
C ALA A 315 10.75 -25.99 -16.75
N LEU A 316 10.01 -25.88 -17.86
CA LEU A 316 8.76 -25.13 -18.00
C LEU A 316 7.63 -26.09 -18.34
N TRP A 317 6.46 -25.92 -17.76
CA TRP A 317 5.32 -26.80 -18.07
C TRP A 317 4.00 -26.07 -18.25
N THR A 318 3.15 -26.69 -19.06
CA THR A 318 1.73 -26.39 -19.22
C THR A 318 0.91 -27.52 -18.61
N SER A 319 -0.42 -27.51 -18.79
CA SER A 319 -1.27 -28.59 -18.30
C SER A 319 -0.93 -29.94 -18.94
N LYS A 320 -0.49 -30.02 -20.20
CA LYS A 320 -0.35 -31.30 -20.92
C LYS A 320 1.06 -31.62 -21.41
N MET A 321 2.04 -30.75 -21.15
CA MET A 321 3.40 -30.93 -21.65
C MET A 321 4.41 -30.14 -20.83
N TYR A 322 5.66 -30.60 -20.82
CA TYR A 322 6.79 -29.85 -20.27
C TYR A 322 7.97 -29.81 -21.25
N GLN A 323 8.78 -28.76 -21.09
CA GLN A 323 9.99 -28.50 -21.86
C GLN A 323 11.15 -28.27 -20.92
N VAL A 324 12.32 -28.81 -21.26
CA VAL A 324 13.53 -28.72 -20.46
C VAL A 324 14.57 -27.95 -21.25
N TYR A 325 15.24 -27.02 -20.58
CA TYR A 325 16.18 -26.09 -21.16
C TYR A 325 17.49 -26.08 -20.35
N THR A 326 18.60 -25.75 -21.01
CA THR A 326 19.86 -25.40 -20.34
C THR A 326 19.76 -24.02 -19.70
N ASN A 327 20.62 -23.69 -18.72
CA ASN A 327 20.67 -22.35 -18.15
C ASN A 327 20.98 -21.23 -19.17
N LYS A 328 21.49 -21.58 -20.36
CA LYS A 328 21.72 -20.66 -21.48
C LYS A 328 20.49 -20.46 -22.37
N GLY A 329 19.39 -21.16 -22.07
CA GLY A 329 18.13 -21.10 -22.80
C GLY A 329 18.06 -22.00 -24.04
N GLU A 330 18.92 -23.01 -24.15
CA GLU A 330 18.85 -23.99 -25.25
C GLU A 330 17.85 -25.09 -24.88
N LEU A 331 16.94 -25.44 -25.79
CA LEU A 331 15.93 -26.48 -25.57
C LEU A 331 16.57 -27.86 -25.69
N LEU A 332 16.46 -28.67 -24.63
CA LEU A 332 16.97 -30.05 -24.61
C LEU A 332 15.90 -31.07 -24.97
N ALA A 333 14.72 -30.96 -24.33
CA ALA A 333 13.65 -31.95 -24.49
C ALA A 333 12.27 -31.31 -24.43
N THR A 334 11.34 -31.84 -25.21
CA THR A 334 9.90 -31.55 -25.13
C THR A 334 9.16 -32.86 -24.95
N GLN A 335 8.41 -32.98 -23.87
CA GLN A 335 7.71 -34.22 -23.53
C GLN A 335 6.22 -33.94 -23.29
N PRO A 336 5.30 -34.57 -24.06
CA PRO A 336 3.88 -34.53 -23.76
C PRO A 336 3.58 -35.47 -22.58
N THR A 337 2.65 -35.07 -21.72
CA THR A 337 2.18 -35.89 -20.61
C THR A 337 0.74 -36.32 -20.84
N ARG A 338 0.44 -37.58 -20.53
CA ARG A 338 -0.91 -38.14 -20.62
C ARG A 338 -1.90 -37.47 -19.65
N TYR A 339 -1.38 -36.97 -18.52
CA TYR A 339 -2.14 -36.44 -17.40
C TYR A 339 -1.81 -34.96 -17.15
N GLN A 340 -2.71 -34.26 -16.47
CA GLN A 340 -2.55 -32.82 -16.23
C GLN A 340 -1.40 -32.55 -15.24
N ILE A 341 -0.35 -31.83 -15.65
CA ILE A 341 0.80 -31.48 -14.78
C ILE A 341 0.39 -30.38 -13.79
N ILE A 342 0.71 -30.61 -12.51
CA ILE A 342 0.46 -29.67 -11.40
C ILE A 342 1.76 -29.02 -10.96
N GLN A 343 2.80 -29.82 -10.77
CA GLN A 343 4.10 -29.36 -10.32
C GLN A 343 5.20 -30.24 -10.92
N ILE A 344 6.30 -29.60 -11.28
CA ILE A 344 7.56 -30.26 -11.62
C ILE A 344 8.61 -29.78 -10.65
N GLU A 345 9.46 -30.70 -10.20
CA GLU A 345 10.69 -30.38 -9.49
C GLU A 345 11.86 -30.95 -10.30
N VAL A 346 12.91 -30.14 -10.51
CA VAL A 346 14.14 -30.53 -11.22
C VAL A 346 15.24 -30.77 -10.19
N LEU A 347 15.78 -31.98 -10.22
CA LEU A 347 16.80 -32.44 -9.27
C LEU A 347 18.23 -32.05 -9.72
N PRO A 348 19.13 -31.73 -8.77
CA PRO A 348 20.54 -31.50 -9.10
C PRO A 348 21.25 -32.85 -9.35
N GLY A 349 21.65 -33.08 -10.59
CA GLY A 349 22.41 -34.26 -11.03
C GLY A 349 22.96 -34.10 -12.45
N PRO A 350 23.85 -35.00 -12.91
CA PRO A 350 24.27 -35.07 -14.31
C PRO A 350 23.12 -35.54 -15.23
N GLU A 351 22.17 -36.31 -14.68
CA GLU A 351 20.92 -36.69 -15.32
C GLU A 351 19.79 -35.80 -14.76
N ILE A 352 18.91 -35.30 -15.63
CA ILE A 352 17.78 -34.45 -15.21
C ILE A 352 16.68 -35.36 -14.65
N GLU A 353 16.55 -35.47 -13.32
CA GLU A 353 15.41 -36.14 -12.70
C GLU A 353 14.25 -35.15 -12.54
N ILE A 354 13.13 -35.44 -13.20
CA ILE A 354 11.90 -34.63 -13.16
C ILE A 354 10.84 -35.41 -12.40
N ILE A 355 10.31 -34.83 -11.31
CA ILE A 355 9.15 -35.38 -10.60
C ILE A 355 7.91 -34.65 -11.12
N CYS A 356 7.13 -35.31 -11.98
CA CYS A 356 5.86 -34.77 -12.46
C CYS A 356 4.72 -35.20 -11.53
N ARG A 357 4.02 -34.25 -10.92
CA ARG A 357 2.73 -34.48 -10.26
C ARG A 357 1.62 -34.34 -11.30
N SER A 358 0.83 -35.38 -11.56
CA SER A 358 -0.27 -35.27 -12.52
C SER A 358 -1.59 -35.92 -12.10
N GLU A 359 -2.70 -35.37 -12.60
CA GLU A 359 -4.09 -35.80 -12.34
C GLU A 359 -4.78 -36.42 -13.57
N ASP A 360 -5.54 -37.49 -13.35
CA ASP A 360 -6.36 -38.19 -14.35
C ASP A 360 -7.78 -37.59 -14.40
N VAL A 361 -8.22 -37.12 -15.56
CA VAL A 361 -9.64 -36.82 -15.83
C VAL A 361 -10.02 -37.73 -16.99
N ARG A 362 -10.66 -38.87 -16.69
CA ARG A 362 -11.19 -39.74 -17.76
C ARG A 362 -12.56 -39.25 -18.17
N ASP A 363 -12.77 -39.14 -19.48
CA ASP A 363 -14.02 -38.71 -20.11
C ASP A 363 -15.18 -39.74 -19.97
N ASP A 364 -14.93 -40.93 -19.40
CA ASP A 364 -15.83 -42.08 -19.55
C ASP A 364 -16.66 -42.50 -18.32
N GLN A 365 -16.54 -41.83 -17.15
CA GLN A 365 -17.42 -42.10 -15.98
C GLN A 365 -17.65 -40.82 -15.15
N GLU A 366 -18.92 -40.51 -14.82
CA GLU A 366 -19.41 -39.28 -14.13
C GLU A 366 -18.92 -39.08 -12.68
N ILE A 367 -17.79 -39.67 -12.26
CA ILE A 367 -17.21 -39.44 -10.93
C ILE A 367 -15.72 -39.12 -11.09
N ALA A 368 -15.37 -37.84 -10.92
CA ALA A 368 -13.99 -37.37 -10.89
C ALA A 368 -13.24 -38.05 -9.75
N ARG A 369 -12.16 -38.77 -10.06
CA ARG A 369 -11.23 -39.31 -9.06
C ARG A 369 -9.90 -38.60 -9.18
N ASP A 370 -9.53 -37.83 -8.16
CA ASP A 370 -8.24 -37.17 -8.07
C ASP A 370 -7.16 -38.25 -7.89
N ARG A 371 -6.34 -38.45 -8.94
CA ARG A 371 -5.26 -39.44 -8.93
C ARG A 371 -3.93 -38.77 -9.16
N LEU A 372 -3.08 -38.74 -8.15
CA LEU A 372 -1.70 -38.28 -8.31
C LEU A 372 -0.78 -39.37 -8.86
N THR A 373 -0.15 -39.12 -10.01
CA THR A 373 1.00 -39.93 -10.46
C THR A 373 2.30 -39.15 -10.33
N ILE A 374 3.35 -39.82 -9.86
CA ILE A 374 4.74 -39.32 -9.88
C ILE A 374 5.47 -40.05 -11.00
N ASN A 375 5.81 -39.33 -12.06
CA ASN A 375 6.64 -39.86 -13.15
C ASN A 375 8.05 -39.30 -13.00
N TYR A 376 9.05 -40.17 -13.14
CA TYR A 376 10.44 -39.77 -13.33
C TYR A 376 10.75 -39.77 -14.83
N CYS A 377 11.31 -38.68 -15.33
CA CYS A 377 11.81 -38.61 -16.70
C CYS A 377 13.28 -38.21 -16.66
N PHE A 378 14.13 -38.97 -17.35
CA PHE A 378 15.56 -38.70 -17.51
C PHE A 378 15.79 -38.10 -18.89
N VAL A 379 16.52 -36.99 -18.94
CA VAL A 379 16.97 -36.37 -20.19
C VAL A 379 18.48 -36.48 -20.23
N THR A 380 19.03 -37.20 -21.21
CA THR A 380 20.47 -37.31 -21.46
C THR A 380 20.98 -36.06 -22.17
N ASN A 381 22.24 -35.70 -21.91
CA ASN A 381 22.90 -34.58 -22.58
C ASN A 381 23.12 -34.96 -24.06
N PRO A 382 22.78 -34.09 -25.03
CA PRO A 382 22.94 -34.41 -26.46
C PRO A 382 24.40 -34.68 -26.90
N ASP A 383 25.40 -34.26 -26.10
CA ASP A 383 26.83 -34.44 -26.42
C ASP A 383 27.38 -35.85 -26.08
N THR A 384 26.58 -36.71 -25.45
CA THR A 384 26.96 -38.12 -25.20
C THR A 384 26.23 -39.02 -26.20
N ASP A 385 26.96 -39.45 -27.24
CA ASP A 385 26.54 -40.36 -28.33
C ASP A 385 26.21 -41.80 -27.88
N ASP A 386 25.65 -42.01 -26.68
CA ASP A 386 25.19 -43.32 -26.22
C ASP A 386 23.69 -43.49 -26.48
N ASN A 387 23.37 -43.83 -27.74
CA ASN A 387 22.03 -44.27 -28.19
C ASN A 387 21.55 -45.60 -27.57
N SER A 388 22.25 -46.14 -26.57
CA SER A 388 21.94 -47.42 -25.91
C SER A 388 21.40 -47.29 -24.48
N THR A 389 21.19 -46.08 -23.96
CA THR A 389 20.50 -45.91 -22.67
C THR A 389 19.00 -45.71 -22.90
N GLU A 390 18.25 -46.79 -22.75
CA GLU A 390 16.78 -46.75 -22.73
C GLU A 390 16.28 -45.66 -21.77
N GLN A 391 15.23 -44.93 -22.16
CA GLN A 391 14.51 -44.03 -21.26
C GLN A 391 14.14 -44.77 -19.97
N ARG A 392 14.84 -44.46 -18.86
CA ARG A 392 14.56 -45.01 -17.54
C ARG A 392 13.26 -44.42 -16.99
N CYS A 393 12.11 -44.81 -17.53
CA CYS A 393 10.83 -44.39 -16.96
C CYS A 393 10.60 -45.20 -15.67
N LEU A 394 10.97 -44.63 -14.51
CA LEU A 394 10.59 -45.22 -13.23
C LEU A 394 9.10 -44.98 -13.04
N THR A 395 8.27 -45.94 -13.48
CA THR A 395 6.86 -45.97 -13.09
C THR A 395 6.78 -46.37 -11.62
N GLY A 396 6.85 -45.39 -10.72
CA GLY A 396 6.45 -45.58 -9.34
C GLY A 396 4.99 -46.05 -9.32
N GLY A 397 4.73 -47.18 -8.67
CA GLY A 397 3.43 -47.88 -8.75
C GLY A 397 2.21 -46.98 -8.61
N PHE A 398 1.19 -47.24 -9.44
CA PHE A 398 -0.10 -46.57 -9.46
C PHE A 398 -0.76 -46.60 -8.07
N LYS A 399 -0.89 -45.44 -7.39
CA LYS A 399 -1.58 -45.35 -6.08
C LYS A 399 -2.53 -44.17 -6.05
N ASN A 400 -3.72 -44.38 -5.46
CA ASN A 400 -4.80 -43.40 -5.40
C ASN A 400 -4.51 -42.34 -4.31
N ILE A 401 -3.65 -41.37 -4.64
CA ILE A 401 -3.37 -40.20 -3.80
C ILE A 401 -4.39 -39.11 -4.15
N HIS A 402 -5.14 -38.63 -3.16
CA HIS A 402 -6.35 -37.84 -3.34
C HIS A 402 -6.09 -36.33 -3.33
N SER A 403 -5.64 -35.77 -2.20
CA SER A 403 -5.72 -34.30 -2.01
C SER A 403 -4.41 -33.57 -1.75
N ALA A 404 -3.47 -34.17 -1.02
CA ALA A 404 -2.21 -33.54 -0.65
C ALA A 404 -1.04 -34.53 -0.67
N LEU A 405 0.13 -34.02 -1.04
CA LEU A 405 1.39 -34.74 -1.08
C LEU A 405 2.56 -33.80 -0.77
N ILE A 406 3.54 -34.27 -0.01
CA ILE A 406 4.83 -33.61 0.16
C ILE A 406 5.96 -34.64 0.25
N LEU A 407 7.13 -34.27 -0.28
CA LEU A 407 8.36 -35.07 -0.23
C LEU A 407 9.32 -34.47 0.79
N THR A 408 10.11 -35.31 1.45
CA THR A 408 11.26 -34.83 2.23
C THR A 408 12.35 -34.28 1.31
N ARG A 409 13.21 -33.42 1.83
CA ARG A 409 14.35 -32.79 1.14
C ARG A 409 15.30 -33.84 0.57
N ASP A 410 15.51 -34.92 1.31
CA ASP A 410 16.30 -36.09 0.88
C ASP A 410 15.55 -36.98 -0.14
N LYS A 411 14.27 -36.71 -0.39
CA LYS A 411 13.35 -37.44 -1.28
C LYS A 411 13.27 -38.94 -1.02
N ARG A 412 13.56 -39.34 0.22
CA ARG A 412 13.44 -40.73 0.69
C ARG A 412 12.05 -41.06 1.21
N ARG A 413 11.32 -40.06 1.70
CA ARG A 413 9.99 -40.22 2.28
C ARG A 413 8.99 -39.31 1.59
N MET A 414 7.76 -39.79 1.50
CA MET A 414 6.64 -39.12 0.88
C MET A 414 5.43 -39.23 1.81
N TYR A 415 4.81 -38.11 2.11
CA TYR A 415 3.62 -38.04 2.94
C TYR A 415 2.42 -37.73 2.05
N THR A 416 1.37 -38.54 2.13
CA THR A 416 0.22 -38.44 1.22
C THR A 416 -1.10 -38.60 1.95
N CYS A 417 -2.16 -38.02 1.38
CA CYS A 417 -3.54 -38.23 1.83
C CYS A 417 -4.26 -39.20 0.89
N CYS A 418 -4.80 -40.29 1.42
CA CYS A 418 -5.45 -41.36 0.64
C CYS A 418 -6.99 -41.30 0.75
N GLU A 419 -7.68 -41.54 -0.38
CA GLU A 419 -9.15 -41.52 -0.47
C GLU A 419 -9.81 -42.75 0.17
N ILE A 420 -9.15 -43.91 0.06
CA ILE A 420 -9.72 -45.21 0.45
C ILE A 420 -9.91 -45.32 1.98
N ASN A 421 -9.19 -44.51 2.76
CA ASN A 421 -9.18 -44.52 4.22
C ASN A 421 -9.54 -43.14 4.82
N ASP A 422 -10.64 -42.50 4.39
CA ASP A 422 -11.24 -41.32 5.05
C ASP A 422 -10.37 -40.04 5.21
N ASN A 423 -9.36 -39.81 4.36
CA ASN A 423 -8.36 -38.70 4.45
C ASN A 423 -7.24 -38.91 5.48
N ASN A 424 -6.91 -40.17 5.79
CA ASN A 424 -5.74 -40.51 6.61
C ASN A 424 -4.42 -40.09 5.95
N VAL A 425 -3.43 -39.78 6.79
CA VAL A 425 -2.07 -39.41 6.37
C VAL A 425 -1.22 -40.68 6.34
N GLU A 426 -0.69 -41.03 5.16
CA GLU A 426 0.14 -42.22 4.93
C GLU A 426 1.58 -41.84 4.60
N VAL A 427 2.53 -42.70 4.99
CA VAL A 427 3.95 -42.55 4.70
C VAL A 427 4.39 -43.60 3.68
N TYR A 428 5.08 -43.13 2.65
CA TYR A 428 5.73 -43.96 1.64
C TYR A 428 7.24 -43.73 1.68
N VAL A 429 8.01 -44.80 1.48
CA VAL A 429 9.47 -44.77 1.45
C VAL A 429 9.96 -45.19 0.07
N ASN A 430 10.91 -44.43 -0.46
CA ASN A 430 11.58 -44.71 -1.72
C ASN A 430 12.58 -45.87 -1.51
N ARG A 431 12.26 -47.07 -1.98
CA ARG A 431 13.09 -48.27 -1.85
C ARG A 431 13.56 -48.75 -3.23
N PRO A 432 14.74 -49.38 -3.36
CA PRO A 432 15.15 -50.03 -4.61
C PRO A 432 14.11 -51.06 -5.06
N HIS A 433 13.89 -51.20 -6.37
CA HIS A 433 12.98 -52.20 -6.89
C HIS A 433 13.46 -53.60 -6.49
N PRO A 434 12.57 -54.50 -6.03
CA PRO A 434 12.96 -55.81 -5.51
C PRO A 434 13.68 -56.70 -6.53
N VAL A 435 13.46 -56.46 -7.82
CA VAL A 435 14.09 -57.20 -8.95
C VAL A 435 15.19 -56.38 -9.64
N ASN A 436 14.89 -55.17 -10.13
CA ASN A 436 15.83 -54.27 -10.79
C ASN A 436 16.49 -53.27 -9.81
N TYR A 437 17.15 -53.77 -8.76
CA TYR A 437 17.67 -52.95 -7.66
C TYR A 437 18.74 -51.91 -8.06
N SER A 438 19.43 -52.11 -9.19
CA SER A 438 20.48 -51.22 -9.69
C SER A 438 19.96 -50.06 -10.55
N THR A 439 18.78 -50.20 -11.15
CA THR A 439 18.25 -49.26 -12.14
C THR A 439 16.90 -48.68 -11.74
N GLU A 440 16.14 -49.33 -10.86
CA GLU A 440 14.78 -48.94 -10.52
C GLU A 440 14.55 -48.71 -9.03
N ARG A 441 13.70 -47.74 -8.72
CA ARG A 441 13.21 -47.46 -7.36
C ARG A 441 11.68 -47.37 -7.34
N VAL A 442 11.09 -47.80 -6.24
CA VAL A 442 9.63 -47.87 -6.03
C VAL A 442 9.25 -47.23 -4.70
N TRP A 443 8.17 -46.45 -4.70
CA TRP A 443 7.53 -45.94 -3.48
C TRP A 443 6.71 -47.04 -2.79
N ALA A 444 7.32 -47.65 -1.76
CA ALA A 444 6.67 -48.66 -0.93
C ALA A 444 5.87 -48.00 0.19
N PHE A 445 4.67 -48.52 0.48
CA PHE A 445 3.92 -48.11 1.68
C PHE A 445 4.71 -48.56 2.91
N ASP A 446 4.85 -47.68 3.89
CA ASP A 446 5.56 -47.97 5.13
C ASP A 446 4.57 -48.15 6.29
N HIS A 447 3.86 -47.09 6.66
CA HIS A 447 2.82 -47.12 7.69
C HIS A 447 1.84 -45.93 7.54
N GLN A 448 0.67 -46.05 8.17
CA GLN A 448 -0.24 -44.93 8.35
C GLN A 448 0.27 -44.05 9.51
N LEU A 449 0.43 -42.76 9.26
CA LEU A 449 0.95 -41.81 10.25
C LEU A 449 -0.13 -41.51 11.31
N PHE A 450 -1.34 -41.14 10.87
CA PHE A 450 -2.45 -40.76 11.76
C PHE A 450 -3.82 -41.05 11.17
N GLU A 451 -4.81 -41.26 12.04
CA GLU A 451 -6.23 -41.23 11.66
C GLU A 451 -6.73 -39.79 11.56
N ASN A 452 -7.35 -39.44 10.44
CA ASN A 452 -7.83 -38.09 10.19
C ASN A 452 -9.11 -38.13 9.37
N LYS A 453 -10.18 -37.51 9.90
CA LYS A 453 -11.50 -37.42 9.25
C LYS A 453 -11.70 -36.14 8.45
N ASP A 454 -10.84 -35.14 8.67
CA ASP A 454 -10.97 -33.83 8.01
C ASP A 454 -10.27 -33.85 6.66
N ARG A 455 -10.92 -33.33 5.62
CA ARG A 455 -10.29 -33.21 4.29
C ARG A 455 -9.05 -32.29 4.37
N ILE A 456 -7.91 -32.83 3.95
CA ILE A 456 -6.64 -32.11 3.87
C ILE A 456 -6.50 -31.48 2.49
N PHE A 457 -6.13 -30.21 2.40
CA PHE A 457 -5.88 -29.51 1.14
C PHE A 457 -4.41 -29.47 0.75
N ALA A 458 -3.51 -29.45 1.73
CA ALA A 458 -2.08 -29.27 1.52
C ALA A 458 -1.28 -29.85 2.68
N PHE A 459 -0.03 -30.22 2.39
CA PHE A 459 0.97 -30.52 3.40
C PHE A 459 2.14 -29.54 3.34
N MET A 460 2.76 -29.33 4.50
CA MET A 460 3.98 -28.54 4.64
C MET A 460 4.89 -29.18 5.70
N LEU A 461 6.19 -29.25 5.42
CA LEU A 461 7.19 -29.70 6.39
C LEU A 461 7.86 -28.49 7.04
N SER A 462 8.29 -28.66 8.29
CA SER A 462 9.22 -27.74 8.94
C SER A 462 10.60 -27.81 8.29
N ASN A 463 11.44 -26.79 8.50
CA ASN A 463 12.77 -26.72 7.88
C ASN A 463 13.73 -27.82 8.36
N ASP A 464 13.55 -28.29 9.59
CA ASP A 464 14.26 -29.43 10.17
C ASP A 464 13.54 -30.78 9.94
N GLU A 465 12.40 -30.75 9.24
CA GLU A 465 11.52 -31.90 8.99
C GLU A 465 11.03 -32.65 10.24
N ASN A 466 11.05 -32.02 11.42
CA ASN A 466 10.51 -32.60 12.66
C ASN A 466 8.99 -32.48 12.79
N TYR A 467 8.38 -31.55 12.06
CA TYR A 467 6.94 -31.31 12.06
C TYR A 467 6.36 -31.40 10.64
N LEU A 468 5.14 -31.93 10.56
CA LEU A 468 4.31 -31.93 9.35
C LEU A 468 3.02 -31.18 9.65
N MET A 469 2.70 -30.19 8.84
CA MET A 469 1.43 -29.46 8.92
C MET A 469 0.51 -29.87 7.79
N ALA A 470 -0.74 -30.19 8.13
CA ALA A 470 -1.83 -30.40 7.21
C ALA A 470 -2.82 -29.22 7.26
N VAL A 471 -3.13 -28.65 6.09
CA VAL A 471 -4.12 -27.58 5.96
C VAL A 471 -5.50 -28.20 5.84
N THR A 472 -6.42 -27.85 6.74
CA THR A 472 -7.81 -28.35 6.76
C THR A 472 -8.80 -27.19 6.56
N PHE A 473 -10.09 -27.49 6.35
CA PHE A 473 -11.11 -26.46 6.15
C PHE A 473 -11.28 -25.48 7.33
N LYS A 474 -11.25 -26.00 8.57
CA LYS A 474 -11.44 -25.21 9.80
C LYS A 474 -10.14 -24.67 10.40
N GLY A 475 -8.98 -25.00 9.84
CA GLY A 475 -7.68 -24.59 10.38
C GLY A 475 -6.53 -25.50 9.95
N PHE A 476 -5.62 -25.81 10.86
CA PHE A 476 -4.39 -26.56 10.57
C PHE A 476 -4.21 -27.70 11.58
N LYS A 477 -3.63 -28.82 11.14
CA LYS A 477 -3.20 -29.91 12.03
C LYS A 477 -1.69 -30.02 11.96
N ILE A 478 -1.02 -29.94 13.10
CA ILE A 478 0.43 -30.04 13.21
C ILE A 478 0.77 -31.39 13.83
N PHE A 479 1.57 -32.17 13.13
CA PHE A 479 2.03 -33.50 13.49
C PHE A 479 3.49 -33.43 13.90
N SER A 480 3.84 -33.93 15.07
CA SER A 480 5.23 -34.05 15.52
C SER A 480 5.74 -35.47 15.28
N PHE A 481 6.86 -35.61 14.56
CA PHE A 481 7.46 -36.93 14.33
C PHE A 481 8.22 -37.46 15.56
N ARG A 482 8.57 -36.58 16.51
CA ARG A 482 9.26 -37.00 17.74
C ARG A 482 8.31 -37.59 18.77
N SER A 483 7.15 -36.96 18.96
CA SER A 483 6.15 -37.41 19.94
C SER A 483 5.05 -38.29 19.35
N TYR A 484 4.95 -38.38 18.01
CA TYR A 484 3.84 -39.05 17.33
C TYR A 484 2.47 -38.55 17.81
N LEU A 485 2.38 -37.26 18.13
CA LEU A 485 1.14 -36.58 18.51
C LEU A 485 0.80 -35.52 17.49
N TRP A 486 -0.50 -35.22 17.37
CA TRP A 486 -1.02 -34.12 16.57
C TRP A 486 -1.74 -33.09 17.41
N LYS A 487 -1.65 -31.84 16.98
CA LYS A 487 -2.35 -30.69 17.56
C LYS A 487 -3.20 -30.04 16.48
N THR A 488 -4.38 -29.56 16.86
CA THR A 488 -5.32 -28.91 15.95
C THR A 488 -5.35 -27.41 16.25
N CYS A 489 -4.87 -26.61 15.30
CA CYS A 489 -4.94 -25.16 15.31
C CYS A 489 -6.25 -24.73 14.66
N VAL A 490 -7.19 -24.20 15.43
CA VAL A 490 -8.53 -23.84 14.95
C VAL A 490 -8.57 -22.35 14.60
N LEU A 491 -9.12 -22.02 13.42
CA LEU A 491 -9.33 -20.63 13.01
C LEU A 491 -10.58 -20.02 13.68
N PRO A 492 -10.64 -18.68 13.84
CA PRO A 492 -11.84 -18.00 14.31
C PRO A 492 -13.08 -18.35 13.47
N GLY A 493 -14.26 -18.42 14.08
CA GLY A 493 -15.45 -19.09 13.50
C GLY A 493 -15.95 -18.59 12.13
N SER A 494 -15.65 -17.34 11.76
CA SER A 494 -16.00 -16.75 10.45
C SER A 494 -14.94 -17.00 9.36
N VAL A 495 -13.75 -17.47 9.74
CA VAL A 495 -12.57 -17.60 8.88
C VAL A 495 -12.31 -19.06 8.57
N ARG A 496 -12.10 -19.36 7.29
CA ARG A 496 -11.89 -20.73 6.80
C ARG A 496 -10.85 -20.73 5.70
N ASN A 497 -10.14 -21.84 5.59
CA ASN A 497 -9.25 -22.07 4.45
C ASN A 497 -10.09 -22.32 3.19
N ILE A 498 -9.86 -21.54 2.14
CA ILE A 498 -10.56 -21.66 0.86
C ILE A 498 -9.64 -22.37 -0.13
N MET A 499 -10.12 -23.46 -0.72
CA MET A 499 -9.47 -24.11 -1.86
C MET A 499 -9.57 -23.19 -3.07
N SER A 500 -8.45 -22.63 -3.52
CA SER A 500 -8.45 -21.85 -4.77
C SER A 500 -8.50 -22.82 -5.95
N GLY A 501 -9.44 -22.61 -6.89
CA GLY A 501 -9.62 -23.50 -8.06
C GLY A 501 -8.40 -23.59 -8.98
N THR A 502 -7.43 -22.68 -8.85
CA THR A 502 -6.07 -22.89 -9.34
C THR A 502 -5.35 -23.81 -8.36
N LYS A 503 -5.10 -25.06 -8.74
CA LYS A 503 -4.44 -26.15 -7.96
C LYS A 503 -3.02 -25.85 -7.45
N ARG A 504 -2.61 -24.57 -7.44
CA ARG A 504 -1.34 -24.10 -6.89
C ARG A 504 -1.60 -23.55 -5.50
N LEU A 505 -1.04 -24.23 -4.51
CA LEU A 505 -0.98 -23.75 -3.14
C LEU A 505 0.09 -22.66 -3.09
N THR A 506 -0.32 -21.39 -3.27
CA THR A 506 0.38 -20.28 -2.61
C THR A 506 0.49 -20.67 -1.14
N TYR A 507 1.70 -20.69 -0.58
CA TYR A 507 1.96 -21.10 0.80
C TYR A 507 1.05 -20.32 1.75
N THR A 508 -0.08 -20.92 2.14
CA THR A 508 -1.04 -20.30 3.06
C THR A 508 -0.58 -20.42 4.50
N ALA A 509 0.54 -21.10 4.74
CA ALA A 509 1.13 -21.23 6.05
C ALA A 509 2.64 -21.44 5.96
N ALA A 510 3.37 -21.23 7.04
CA ALA A 510 4.81 -21.44 7.18
C ALA A 510 5.16 -21.75 8.64
N PHE A 511 6.27 -22.44 8.87
CA PHE A 511 6.86 -22.57 10.21
C PHE A 511 7.88 -21.45 10.46
N SER A 512 8.02 -21.05 11.73
CA SER A 512 9.18 -20.26 12.16
C SER A 512 10.47 -21.08 12.07
N HIS A 513 11.62 -20.40 12.04
CA HIS A 513 12.91 -21.08 11.93
C HIS A 513 13.16 -22.06 13.08
N ASP A 514 12.76 -21.67 14.29
CA ASP A 514 12.88 -22.46 15.53
C ASP A 514 11.72 -23.44 15.78
N ASN A 515 10.75 -23.52 14.86
CA ASN A 515 9.50 -24.29 14.99
C ASN A 515 8.65 -23.99 16.23
N ARG A 516 8.85 -22.85 16.91
CA ARG A 516 7.98 -22.45 18.02
C ARG A 516 6.62 -21.97 17.53
N TYR A 517 6.59 -21.34 16.35
CA TYR A 517 5.41 -20.71 15.79
C TYR A 517 5.01 -21.31 14.44
N CYS A 518 3.71 -21.42 14.24
CA CYS A 518 3.09 -21.72 12.95
C CYS A 518 2.33 -20.49 12.48
N ILE A 519 2.62 -20.04 11.27
CA ILE A 519 2.09 -18.82 10.67
C ILE A 519 1.09 -19.24 9.59
N ALA A 520 -0.11 -18.67 9.59
CA ALA A 520 -1.13 -18.93 8.60
C ALA A 520 -1.65 -17.63 7.98
N CYS A 521 -1.57 -17.51 6.65
CA CYS A 521 -2.05 -16.36 5.89
C CYS A 521 -3.43 -16.65 5.29
N ILE A 522 -4.42 -15.86 5.67
CA ILE A 522 -5.78 -15.96 5.14
C ILE A 522 -6.29 -14.55 4.81
N LYS A 523 -6.60 -14.33 3.52
CA LYS A 523 -6.95 -13.00 2.98
C LYS A 523 -5.83 -11.99 3.24
N SER A 524 -6.06 -10.95 4.03
CA SER A 524 -5.09 -9.91 4.43
C SER A 524 -4.42 -10.18 5.77
N ILE A 525 -4.96 -11.14 6.54
CA ILE A 525 -4.62 -11.35 7.94
C ILE A 525 -3.68 -12.55 8.07
N VAL A 526 -2.76 -12.44 9.02
CA VAL A 526 -1.89 -13.53 9.45
C VAL A 526 -2.24 -13.95 10.86
N TYR A 527 -2.44 -15.25 11.03
CA TYR A 527 -2.68 -15.91 12.30
C TYR A 527 -1.41 -16.61 12.75
N ILE A 528 -1.00 -16.37 13.99
CA ILE A 528 0.18 -16.99 14.60
C ILE A 528 -0.28 -17.97 15.66
N PHE A 529 0.12 -19.23 15.52
CA PHE A 529 -0.19 -20.33 16.44
C PHE A 529 1.07 -20.82 17.15
N GLY A 530 0.94 -21.18 18.42
CA GLY A 530 2.00 -21.88 19.15
C GLY A 530 2.03 -23.35 18.75
N VAL A 531 3.19 -23.88 18.35
CA VAL A 531 3.32 -25.28 17.89
C VAL A 531 3.14 -26.29 19.04
N GLU A 532 3.55 -25.94 20.26
CA GLU A 532 3.47 -26.83 21.43
C GLU A 532 2.03 -27.24 21.77
N TRP A 533 1.12 -26.25 21.78
CA TRP A 533 -0.27 -26.44 22.24
C TRP A 533 -1.29 -26.35 21.11
N GLY A 534 -0.94 -25.77 19.96
CA GLY A 534 -1.87 -25.50 18.86
C GLY A 534 -2.82 -24.33 19.12
N GLU A 535 -2.49 -23.47 20.09
CA GLU A 535 -3.30 -22.31 20.48
C GLU A 535 -3.04 -21.12 19.56
N LEU A 536 -4.10 -20.37 19.27
CA LEU A 536 -3.98 -19.10 18.54
C LEU A 536 -3.39 -18.05 19.49
N LEU A 537 -2.18 -17.60 19.19
CA LEU A 537 -1.49 -16.59 20.00
C LEU A 537 -1.98 -15.19 19.63
N THR A 538 -1.84 -14.81 18.35
CA THR A 538 -2.18 -13.47 17.87
C THR A 538 -2.67 -13.50 16.43
N SER A 539 -3.39 -12.44 16.04
CA SER A 539 -3.77 -12.15 14.66
C SER A 539 -3.27 -10.77 14.29
N LEU A 540 -2.58 -10.67 13.16
CA LEU A 540 -1.99 -9.44 12.65
C LEU A 540 -2.60 -9.11 11.28
N ASP A 541 -3.15 -7.91 11.14
CA ASP A 541 -3.60 -7.43 9.83
C ASP A 541 -2.40 -6.81 9.09
N LEU A 542 -1.93 -7.49 8.04
CA LEU A 542 -0.64 -7.17 7.45
C LEU A 542 -0.75 -6.28 6.22
N HIS A 543 -1.75 -6.51 5.37
CA HIS A 543 -1.84 -5.93 4.04
C HIS A 543 -3.22 -5.38 3.74
N PHE A 544 -3.31 -4.23 3.07
CA PHE A 544 -4.60 -3.70 2.59
C PHE A 544 -5.00 -4.41 1.27
N GLY A 545 -5.22 -5.72 1.38
CA GLY A 545 -5.44 -6.61 0.24
C GLY A 545 -5.03 -8.04 0.55
N ARG A 546 -5.35 -8.93 -0.39
CA ARG A 546 -5.00 -10.35 -0.24
C ARG A 546 -3.48 -10.54 -0.27
N ILE A 547 -2.96 -11.29 0.69
CA ILE A 547 -1.59 -11.80 0.72
C ILE A 547 -1.43 -12.81 -0.42
N LEU A 548 -0.38 -12.62 -1.21
CA LEU A 548 -0.08 -13.45 -2.37
C LEU A 548 0.98 -14.51 -2.03
N VAL A 549 2.06 -14.10 -1.37
CA VAL A 549 3.16 -15.00 -1.00
C VAL A 549 3.57 -14.76 0.46
N LEU A 550 3.85 -15.87 1.15
CA LEU A 550 4.41 -15.92 2.49
C LEU A 550 5.71 -16.71 2.43
N LYS A 551 6.76 -16.22 3.11
CA LYS A 551 8.01 -16.94 3.28
C LYS A 551 8.61 -16.67 4.66
N GLY A 552 8.95 -17.72 5.40
CA GLY A 552 9.75 -17.61 6.62
C GLY A 552 11.23 -17.44 6.28
N LEU A 553 11.92 -16.56 7.00
CA LEU A 553 13.38 -16.47 6.93
C LEU A 553 13.98 -17.57 7.79
N SER A 554 14.96 -18.28 7.25
CA SER A 554 15.74 -19.27 7.99
C SER A 554 17.20 -19.06 7.62
N SER A 555 17.82 -18.10 8.29
CA SER A 555 19.26 -17.88 8.11
C SER A 555 20.02 -19.07 8.68
N ALA A 556 21.08 -19.49 7.99
CA ALA A 556 22.00 -20.51 8.46
C ALA A 556 22.83 -20.05 9.68
N SER A 557 22.84 -18.75 9.98
CA SER A 557 23.64 -18.14 11.05
C SER A 557 22.79 -17.68 12.24
N GLY A 558 21.84 -18.50 12.69
CA GLY A 558 21.12 -18.36 13.97
C GLY A 558 20.79 -16.92 14.37
N GLY A 559 19.65 -16.40 13.95
CA GLY A 559 19.20 -15.09 14.39
C GLY A 559 17.90 -14.69 13.74
N ASN A 560 16.83 -14.72 14.55
CA ASN A 560 15.55 -14.02 14.38
C ASN A 560 14.50 -14.74 13.51
N ASN A 561 13.33 -14.91 14.11
CA ASN A 561 12.13 -15.45 13.47
C ASN A 561 11.46 -14.37 12.60
N TYR A 562 12.06 -14.04 11.45
CA TYR A 562 11.46 -13.11 10.50
C TYR A 562 10.50 -13.81 9.52
N VAL A 563 9.42 -13.11 9.18
CA VAL A 563 8.44 -13.54 8.18
C VAL A 563 8.30 -12.45 7.13
N ILE A 564 8.25 -12.86 5.87
CA ILE A 564 8.12 -11.95 4.74
C ILE A 564 6.83 -12.24 4.00
N THR A 565 6.04 -11.19 3.78
CA THR A 565 4.75 -11.27 3.11
C THR A 565 4.68 -10.31 1.93
N THR A 566 4.03 -10.73 0.84
CA THR A 566 3.70 -9.85 -0.30
C THR A 566 2.20 -9.71 -0.45
N GLY A 567 1.74 -8.50 -0.76
CA GLY A 567 0.32 -8.19 -0.90
C GLY A 567 -0.11 -7.74 -2.28
N MET A 568 -1.42 -7.82 -2.54
CA MET A 568 -2.09 -7.10 -3.63
C MET A 568 -1.96 -5.57 -3.53
N ASP A 569 -1.64 -5.06 -2.34
CA ASP A 569 -1.35 -3.65 -2.07
C ASP A 569 0.00 -3.18 -2.63
N LYS A 570 0.74 -4.05 -3.35
CA LYS A 570 2.03 -3.78 -4.02
C LYS A 570 3.21 -3.65 -3.06
N THR A 571 2.99 -3.96 -1.78
CA THR A 571 4.03 -3.86 -0.76
C THR A 571 4.58 -5.24 -0.43
N THR A 572 5.84 -5.27 -0.03
CA THR A 572 6.46 -6.44 0.60
C THR A 572 6.82 -6.05 2.02
N LYS A 573 6.32 -6.78 3.01
CA LYS A 573 6.52 -6.47 4.42
C LYS A 573 7.35 -7.55 5.11
N VAL A 574 8.24 -7.11 5.99
CA VAL A 574 9.09 -7.98 6.81
C VAL A 574 8.69 -7.81 8.27
N TRP A 575 8.44 -8.93 8.94
CA TRP A 575 7.86 -8.99 10.26
C TRP A 575 8.76 -9.76 11.21
N ASN A 576 8.98 -9.22 12.41
CA ASN A 576 9.62 -9.93 13.51
C ASN A 576 8.56 -10.66 14.34
N LEU A 577 8.63 -12.00 14.39
CA LEU A 577 7.70 -12.78 15.21
C LEU A 577 7.98 -12.70 16.71
N GLU A 578 9.19 -12.34 17.12
CA GLU A 578 9.52 -12.19 18.55
C GLU A 578 8.71 -11.05 19.17
N ASN A 579 8.56 -9.95 18.41
CA ASN A 579 7.73 -8.81 18.79
C ASN A 579 6.24 -9.02 18.49
N ALA A 580 5.81 -10.21 18.02
CA ALA A 580 4.40 -10.46 17.72
C ALA A 580 3.50 -10.48 18.96
N ARG A 581 4.08 -10.57 20.16
CA ARG A 581 3.38 -10.43 21.44
C ARG A 581 3.22 -8.97 21.89
N GLU A 582 4.08 -8.08 21.40
CA GLU A 582 4.01 -6.66 21.76
C GLU A 582 2.78 -6.04 21.09
N LYS A 583 1.93 -5.38 21.88
CA LYS A 583 0.72 -4.75 21.36
C LYS A 583 1.11 -3.51 20.56
N SER A 584 1.03 -3.55 19.24
CA SER A 584 1.21 -2.34 18.42
C SER A 584 0.17 -1.29 18.78
N ILE A 585 0.57 -0.02 18.86
CA ILE A 585 -0.38 1.09 19.00
C ILE A 585 -1.32 1.06 17.80
N SER A 586 -2.61 0.84 18.04
CA SER A 586 -3.59 0.67 16.97
C SER A 586 -3.88 2.01 16.29
N ILE A 587 -3.85 2.00 14.96
CA ILE A 587 -4.32 3.12 14.15
C ILE A 587 -5.77 2.82 13.80
N SER A 588 -6.64 3.80 14.00
CA SER A 588 -8.04 3.68 13.63
C SER A 588 -8.17 3.74 12.10
N GLN A 589 -8.62 2.64 11.49
CA GLN A 589 -8.82 2.52 10.04
C GLN A 589 -10.14 1.79 9.76
N MET A 590 -10.76 2.14 8.64
CA MET A 590 -11.97 1.47 8.15
C MET A 590 -11.61 0.25 7.30
N ASP A 591 -12.58 -0.65 7.12
CA ASP A 591 -12.36 -1.94 6.43
C ASP A 591 -12.09 -1.83 4.91
N LYS A 592 -12.43 -0.70 4.31
CA LYS A 592 -12.43 -0.47 2.87
C LYS A 592 -12.01 0.95 2.53
N ALA A 593 -11.78 1.17 1.23
CA ALA A 593 -11.48 2.48 0.68
C ALA A 593 -12.56 3.50 1.04
N ILE A 594 -12.11 4.68 1.47
CA ILE A 594 -12.98 5.82 1.72
C ILE A 594 -13.49 6.33 0.37
N GLU A 595 -14.81 6.47 0.27
CA GLU A 595 -15.48 6.99 -0.92
C GLU A 595 -15.87 8.45 -0.73
N MET A 596 -16.36 8.82 0.46
CA MET A 596 -16.75 10.19 0.80
C MET A 596 -16.19 10.62 2.17
N LEU A 597 -15.81 11.89 2.30
CA LEU A 597 -15.31 12.51 3.52
C LEU A 597 -15.93 13.90 3.70
N HIS A 598 -16.47 14.16 4.89
CA HIS A 598 -17.07 15.43 5.28
C HIS A 598 -16.49 15.90 6.62
N ILE A 599 -16.35 17.21 6.78
CA ILE A 599 -15.81 17.85 7.99
C ILE A 599 -16.87 18.86 8.47
N SER A 600 -17.11 18.91 9.79
CA SER A 600 -17.93 19.97 10.40
C SER A 600 -17.13 21.26 10.58
N THR A 601 -17.81 22.41 10.50
CA THR A 601 -17.17 23.72 10.70
C THR A 601 -17.16 24.15 12.17
N GLU A 602 -18.14 23.70 12.95
CA GLU A 602 -18.33 24.10 14.34
C GLU A 602 -17.84 23.05 15.33
N THR A 603 -17.96 21.77 14.98
CA THR A 603 -17.56 20.66 15.84
C THR A 603 -16.33 19.94 15.28
N PRO A 604 -15.41 19.45 16.14
CA PRO A 604 -14.17 18.80 15.70
C PRO A 604 -14.42 17.34 15.27
N ILE A 605 -15.33 17.11 14.32
CA ILE A 605 -15.69 15.77 13.84
C ILE A 605 -15.46 15.61 12.33
N ILE A 606 -15.10 14.40 11.93
CA ILE A 606 -15.03 13.97 10.52
C ILE A 606 -15.99 12.83 10.32
N LEU A 607 -16.81 12.91 9.27
CA LEU A 607 -17.64 11.81 8.81
C LEU A 607 -16.97 11.16 7.60
N ALA A 608 -16.58 9.89 7.72
CA ALA A 608 -15.95 9.12 6.66
C ALA A 608 -16.85 7.96 6.24
N GLN A 609 -17.09 7.84 4.94
CA GLN A 609 -17.92 6.81 4.33
C GLN A 609 -17.04 5.85 3.53
N THR A 610 -17.19 4.55 3.79
CA THR A 610 -16.80 3.49 2.87
C THR A 610 -18.05 2.84 2.26
N ARG A 611 -17.86 1.96 1.29
CA ARG A 611 -18.96 1.20 0.71
C ARG A 611 -19.78 0.40 1.74
N THR A 612 -19.19 0.01 2.88
CA THR A 612 -19.85 -0.83 3.90
C THR A 612 -20.01 -0.21 5.27
N GLN A 613 -19.30 0.87 5.56
CA GLN A 613 -19.27 1.47 6.88
C GLN A 613 -19.40 3.00 6.77
N LEU A 614 -20.06 3.59 7.76
CA LEU A 614 -20.07 5.02 7.99
C LEU A 614 -19.51 5.27 9.39
N CYS A 615 -18.37 5.95 9.48
CA CYS A 615 -17.67 6.16 10.75
C CYS A 615 -17.51 7.64 11.06
N LEU A 616 -17.70 7.96 12.33
CA LEU A 616 -17.40 9.26 12.92
C LEU A 616 -16.00 9.21 13.54
N PHE A 617 -15.16 10.16 13.17
CA PHE A 617 -13.82 10.34 13.73
C PHE A 617 -13.75 11.65 14.50
N ASP A 618 -12.97 11.65 15.58
CA ASP A 618 -12.56 12.88 16.26
C ASP A 618 -11.36 13.50 15.53
N MET A 619 -11.43 14.80 15.26
CA MET A 619 -10.35 15.56 14.63
C MET A 619 -9.09 15.64 15.51
N LYS A 620 -9.26 15.68 16.84
CA LYS A 620 -8.12 15.90 17.77
C LYS A 620 -7.29 14.63 17.96
N THR A 621 -7.95 13.51 18.22
CA THR A 621 -7.28 12.22 18.50
C THR A 621 -7.09 11.36 17.25
N GLY A 622 -7.92 11.55 16.22
CA GLY A 622 -7.93 10.68 15.03
C GLY A 622 -8.55 9.31 15.27
N LEU A 623 -9.18 9.11 16.43
CA LEU A 623 -9.83 7.85 16.78
C LEU A 623 -11.26 7.78 16.23
N ILE A 624 -11.72 6.56 15.92
CA ILE A 624 -13.13 6.31 15.56
C ILE A 624 -13.97 6.43 16.83
N LEU A 625 -14.87 7.42 16.86
CA LEU A 625 -15.82 7.61 17.95
C LEU A 625 -16.92 6.56 17.89
N THR A 626 -17.54 6.38 16.71
CA THR A 626 -18.61 5.41 16.47
C THR A 626 -18.74 5.03 15.01
N GLN A 627 -19.21 3.80 14.77
CA GLN A 627 -19.76 3.37 13.49
C GLN A 627 -21.27 3.55 13.50
N LEU A 628 -21.79 4.34 12.56
CA LEU A 628 -23.22 4.56 12.35
C LEU A 628 -23.76 3.46 11.43
N SER A 629 -24.83 2.78 11.85
CA SER A 629 -25.53 1.77 11.04
C SER A 629 -26.97 1.65 11.48
N ALA A 630 -27.92 1.96 10.60
CA ALA A 630 -29.35 1.82 10.91
C ALA A 630 -29.80 0.37 10.79
N ASN A 631 -29.22 -0.40 9.86
CA ASN A 631 -29.51 -1.83 9.69
C ASN A 631 -28.52 -2.70 10.47
N GLN A 632 -29.04 -3.78 11.07
CA GLN A 632 -28.24 -4.75 11.83
C GLN A 632 -27.52 -5.79 10.96
N HIS A 633 -27.94 -5.99 9.70
CA HIS A 633 -27.41 -7.02 8.80
C HIS A 633 -26.29 -6.55 7.87
N GLY A 634 -25.74 -5.36 8.14
CA GLY A 634 -24.73 -4.72 7.31
C GLY A 634 -25.35 -3.93 6.15
N SER A 635 -24.75 -2.79 5.87
CA SER A 635 -25.32 -1.81 4.94
C SER A 635 -24.38 -1.43 3.81
N MET A 636 -24.96 -0.97 2.71
CA MET A 636 -24.23 -0.37 1.61
C MET A 636 -24.50 1.13 1.56
N TYR A 637 -23.46 1.94 1.73
CA TYR A 637 -23.58 3.40 1.67
C TYR A 637 -23.31 3.87 0.25
N GLN A 638 -24.20 4.71 -0.31
CA GLN A 638 -24.06 5.27 -1.66
C GLN A 638 -23.57 6.72 -1.61
N CYS A 639 -24.17 7.53 -0.74
CA CYS A 639 -23.79 8.93 -0.56
C CYS A 639 -24.05 9.36 0.87
N THR A 640 -23.34 10.40 1.31
CA THR A 640 -23.46 11.00 2.63
C THR A 640 -23.37 12.53 2.54
N ALA A 641 -23.86 13.20 3.57
CA ALA A 641 -23.70 14.64 3.76
C ALA A 641 -23.70 14.95 5.26
N LEU A 642 -23.00 16.01 5.66
CA LEU A 642 -22.90 16.46 7.05
C LEU A 642 -23.26 17.95 7.10
N CYS A 643 -24.11 18.35 8.05
CA CYS A 643 -24.37 19.78 8.29
C CYS A 643 -23.13 20.47 8.85
N ALA A 644 -22.92 21.74 8.54
CA ALA A 644 -21.77 22.50 9.00
C ALA A 644 -21.74 22.60 10.54
N ASN A 645 -22.91 22.70 11.18
CA ASN A 645 -23.06 22.62 12.64
C ASN A 645 -22.59 21.29 13.26
N GLY A 646 -22.48 20.22 12.46
CA GLY A 646 -22.08 18.88 12.91
C GLY A 646 -23.09 18.13 13.77
N LEU A 647 -24.30 18.66 13.96
CA LEU A 647 -25.36 18.03 14.76
C LEU A 647 -26.09 16.93 14.02
N PHE A 648 -26.28 17.09 12.70
CA PHE A 648 -27.00 16.13 11.88
C PHE A 648 -26.19 15.69 10.65
N ALA A 649 -26.37 14.43 10.27
CA ALA A 649 -25.81 13.86 9.05
C ALA A 649 -26.88 13.10 8.27
N ALA A 650 -26.73 13.06 6.94
CA ALA A 650 -27.59 12.30 6.06
C ALA A 650 -26.81 11.18 5.37
N ALA A 651 -27.42 10.01 5.25
CA ALA A 651 -26.82 8.85 4.62
C ALA A 651 -27.84 8.11 3.73
N ALA A 652 -27.39 7.66 2.56
CA ALA A 652 -28.13 6.72 1.73
C ALA A 652 -27.65 5.31 2.06
N GLU A 653 -28.40 4.61 2.91
CA GLU A 653 -28.07 3.31 3.48
C GLU A 653 -28.94 2.21 2.87
N SER A 654 -28.36 1.35 2.03
CA SER A 654 -29.02 0.18 1.42
C SER A 654 -30.35 0.49 0.70
N GLY A 655 -30.44 1.67 0.08
CA GLY A 655 -31.67 2.15 -0.57
C GLY A 655 -32.67 2.84 0.36
N ASN A 656 -32.27 3.13 1.60
CA ASN A 656 -32.99 4.03 2.51
C ASN A 656 -32.26 5.37 2.61
N PHE A 657 -33.02 6.45 2.70
CA PHE A 657 -32.55 7.74 3.15
C PHE A 657 -32.66 7.79 4.68
N VAL A 658 -31.54 8.08 5.35
CA VAL A 658 -31.44 8.12 6.82
C VAL A 658 -30.88 9.47 7.25
N ILE A 659 -31.53 10.10 8.22
CA ILE A 659 -30.99 11.27 8.95
C ILE A 659 -30.54 10.79 10.33
N TRP A 660 -29.31 11.14 10.67
CA TRP A 660 -28.63 10.80 11.92
C TRP A 660 -28.52 12.02 12.81
N ASP A 661 -28.86 11.85 14.07
CA ASP A 661 -28.44 12.74 15.15
C ASP A 661 -27.03 12.32 15.58
N MET A 662 -26.07 13.25 15.47
CA MET A 662 -24.66 13.01 15.76
C MET A 662 -24.34 13.08 17.26
N GLU A 663 -25.15 13.77 18.05
CA GLU A 663 -24.99 13.85 19.51
C GLU A 663 -25.50 12.55 20.15
N GLU A 664 -26.71 12.10 19.78
CA GLU A 664 -27.28 10.84 20.28
C GLU A 664 -26.75 9.59 19.56
N ARG A 665 -26.14 9.76 18.39
CA ARG A 665 -25.57 8.70 17.54
C ARG A 665 -26.61 7.68 17.09
N LYS A 666 -27.83 8.15 16.81
CA LYS A 666 -28.98 7.32 16.42
C LYS A 666 -29.66 7.88 15.18
N PRO A 667 -30.35 7.03 14.39
CA PRO A 667 -31.12 7.51 13.27
C PRO A 667 -32.41 8.18 13.79
N THR A 668 -32.62 9.44 13.43
CA THR A 668 -33.84 10.20 13.75
C THR A 668 -34.95 9.91 12.74
N PHE A 669 -34.58 9.76 11.47
CA PHE A 669 -35.51 9.54 10.37
C PHE A 669 -34.98 8.48 9.41
N VAL A 670 -35.84 7.58 8.95
CA VAL A 670 -35.52 6.52 7.97
C VAL A 670 -36.68 6.39 6.97
N THR A 671 -36.41 6.54 5.68
CA THR A 671 -37.43 6.33 4.63
C THR A 671 -36.83 5.65 3.39
N PRO A 672 -37.53 4.71 2.74
CA PRO A 672 -37.00 4.00 1.58
C PRO A 672 -36.97 4.90 0.32
N VAL A 673 -35.77 5.14 -0.21
CA VAL A 673 -35.52 5.87 -1.46
C VAL A 673 -34.40 5.18 -2.23
N LEU A 674 -34.77 4.49 -3.31
CA LEU A 674 -33.83 3.72 -4.11
C LEU A 674 -32.95 4.63 -4.98
N ASN A 675 -31.71 4.18 -5.23
CA ASN A 675 -30.78 4.77 -6.20
C ASN A 675 -30.48 6.27 -5.99
N ILE A 676 -30.29 6.67 -4.74
CA ILE A 676 -29.80 8.01 -4.41
C ILE A 676 -28.34 8.11 -4.87
N TYR A 677 -28.00 9.21 -5.53
CA TYR A 677 -26.63 9.46 -5.98
C TYR A 677 -26.08 10.81 -5.51
N GLN A 678 -26.91 11.69 -4.96
CA GLN A 678 -26.47 12.99 -4.44
C GLN A 678 -27.38 13.47 -3.30
N PHE A 679 -26.73 14.05 -2.29
CA PHE A 679 -27.35 14.91 -1.30
C PHE A 679 -26.83 16.35 -1.46
N LEU A 680 -27.71 17.33 -1.22
CA LEU A 680 -27.33 18.73 -1.16
C LEU A 680 -28.04 19.37 0.04
N ILE A 681 -27.25 19.84 1.01
CA ILE A 681 -27.77 20.56 2.18
C ILE A 681 -27.89 22.04 1.80
N HIS A 682 -29.03 22.63 2.11
CA HIS A 682 -29.26 24.07 1.90
C HIS A 682 -28.42 24.91 2.86
N THR A 683 -28.07 26.13 2.47
CA THR A 683 -27.23 27.06 3.27
C THR A 683 -27.79 27.38 4.64
N ALA A 684 -29.13 27.36 4.80
CA ALA A 684 -29.79 27.55 6.08
C ALA A 684 -29.76 26.29 6.98
N GLU A 685 -29.30 25.15 6.46
CA GLU A 685 -29.20 23.84 7.14
C GLU A 685 -30.51 23.28 7.69
N THR A 686 -31.64 23.85 7.30
CA THR A 686 -32.99 23.39 7.69
C THR A 686 -33.55 22.33 6.77
N MET A 687 -32.97 22.15 5.59
CA MET A 687 -33.48 21.27 4.55
C MET A 687 -32.34 20.56 3.82
N ILE A 688 -32.64 19.37 3.32
CA ILE A 688 -31.75 18.57 2.48
C ILE A 688 -32.48 18.08 1.23
N LEU A 689 -31.86 18.34 0.09
CA LEU A 689 -32.30 17.83 -1.19
C LEU A 689 -31.68 16.44 -1.43
N VAL A 690 -32.55 15.46 -1.64
CA VAL A 690 -32.22 14.09 -2.00
C VAL A 690 -32.50 13.89 -3.47
N VAL A 691 -31.47 13.56 -4.25
CA VAL A 691 -31.60 13.33 -5.70
C VAL A 691 -31.38 11.84 -6.00
N SER A 692 -32.40 11.22 -6.60
CA SER A 692 -32.40 9.81 -7.00
C SER A 692 -32.75 9.65 -8.48
N HIS A 693 -32.44 8.47 -9.02
CA HIS A 693 -32.78 8.15 -10.40
C HIS A 693 -33.46 6.79 -10.52
N GLU A 694 -34.42 6.69 -11.43
CA GLU A 694 -35.11 5.46 -11.78
C GLU A 694 -34.89 5.18 -13.28
N SER A 695 -34.37 4.01 -13.61
CA SER A 695 -34.34 3.55 -15.00
C SER A 695 -35.73 3.04 -15.37
N LEU A 696 -36.33 3.54 -16.46
CA LEU A 696 -37.56 2.94 -16.99
C LEU A 696 -37.27 1.55 -17.56
N SER A 697 -37.32 0.49 -16.74
CA SER A 697 -37.47 -0.86 -17.29
C SER A 697 -38.86 -0.98 -17.90
N SER A 698 -38.97 -1.43 -19.15
CA SER A 698 -40.26 -1.75 -19.78
C SER A 698 -40.97 -2.87 -18.99
N GLY A 699 -41.91 -2.51 -18.13
CA GLY A 699 -42.67 -3.48 -17.32
C GLY A 699 -44.01 -3.84 -17.95
N ALA A 700 -44.10 -5.03 -18.55
CA ALA A 700 -45.24 -5.97 -18.47
C ALA A 700 -44.90 -7.27 -19.25
N PRO A 701 -45.17 -8.48 -18.72
CA PRO A 701 -45.06 -9.71 -19.50
C PRO A 701 -46.30 -9.85 -20.41
N SER A 702 -46.23 -9.35 -21.64
CA SER A 702 -47.26 -9.66 -22.64
C SER A 702 -46.93 -10.98 -23.33
N ALA A 703 -47.78 -11.98 -23.08
CA ALA A 703 -47.80 -13.22 -23.81
C ALA A 703 -48.21 -12.98 -25.27
N SER A 704 -47.24 -12.85 -26.16
CA SER A 704 -47.41 -13.15 -27.60
C SER A 704 -46.04 -13.30 -28.25
N ASN A 705 -45.65 -14.54 -28.52
CA ASN A 705 -44.53 -14.87 -29.40
C ASN A 705 -44.88 -14.44 -30.82
N ASN A 706 -44.35 -13.30 -31.27
CA ASN A 706 -43.86 -13.03 -32.63
C ASN A 706 -43.78 -11.52 -32.89
N ALA A 707 -42.58 -10.93 -32.76
CA ALA A 707 -42.04 -9.87 -33.61
C ALA A 707 -40.70 -9.38 -33.03
N ASN A 708 -39.64 -9.43 -33.85
CA ASN A 708 -38.39 -8.66 -33.78
C ASN A 708 -37.93 -8.13 -32.41
N ALA A 709 -36.90 -8.76 -31.86
CA ALA A 709 -36.17 -8.33 -30.66
C ALA A 709 -35.30 -7.08 -30.89
N ASN A 710 -35.91 -5.96 -31.28
CA ASN A 710 -35.41 -4.62 -30.98
C ASN A 710 -36.28 -4.05 -29.85
N SER A 711 -36.22 -4.69 -28.69
CA SER A 711 -37.02 -4.34 -27.52
C SER A 711 -36.46 -3.10 -26.81
N ALA A 712 -37.20 -1.99 -26.94
CA ALA A 712 -37.39 -0.88 -26.01
C ALA A 712 -36.24 -0.57 -25.01
N GLN A 713 -35.41 0.41 -25.35
CA GLN A 713 -34.32 0.95 -24.52
C GLN A 713 -34.82 2.02 -23.53
N ALA A 714 -34.53 1.81 -22.25
CA ALA A 714 -34.95 2.60 -21.08
C ALA A 714 -34.41 4.04 -21.06
N GLY A 715 -35.25 5.04 -20.77
CA GLY A 715 -34.82 6.39 -20.35
C GLY A 715 -34.67 6.49 -18.82
N HIS A 716 -34.03 7.54 -18.31
CA HIS A 716 -33.91 7.79 -16.86
C HIS A 716 -34.86 8.91 -16.41
N ILE A 717 -35.63 8.66 -15.34
CA ILE A 717 -36.35 9.70 -14.59
C ILE A 717 -35.46 10.09 -13.40
N VAL A 718 -35.19 11.38 -13.25
CA VAL A 718 -34.59 11.92 -12.03
C VAL A 718 -35.72 12.42 -11.14
N ARG A 719 -35.68 12.02 -9.87
CA ARG A 719 -36.56 12.54 -8.81
C ARG A 719 -35.69 13.27 -7.80
N ALA A 720 -36.05 14.50 -7.48
CA ALA A 720 -35.45 15.28 -6.42
C ALA A 720 -36.53 15.60 -5.38
N ALA A 721 -36.27 15.28 -4.11
CA ALA A 721 -37.19 15.56 -3.01
C ALA A 721 -36.43 16.31 -1.92
N SER A 722 -37.01 17.40 -1.42
CA SER A 722 -36.45 18.15 -0.30
C SER A 722 -37.12 17.73 1.00
N TYR A 723 -36.30 17.44 2.02
CA TYR A 723 -36.72 16.98 3.34
C TYR A 723 -36.28 17.99 4.40
N ALA A 724 -37.12 18.27 5.39
CA ALA A 724 -36.77 19.10 6.54
C ALA A 724 -35.84 18.35 7.51
N ILE A 725 -34.86 19.05 8.09
CA ILE A 725 -33.97 18.54 9.14
C ILE A 725 -34.44 19.16 10.48
N PRO A 726 -34.62 18.38 11.57
CA PRO A 726 -34.30 16.95 11.70
C PRO A 726 -35.46 16.00 11.44
N ASP A 727 -36.70 16.50 11.38
CA ASP A 727 -37.93 15.69 11.41
C ASP A 727 -38.13 14.78 10.17
N GLY A 728 -37.50 15.12 9.05
CA GLY A 728 -37.58 14.36 7.81
C GLY A 728 -38.88 14.56 7.03
N ASP A 729 -39.63 15.62 7.31
CA ASP A 729 -40.86 15.94 6.57
C ASP A 729 -40.56 16.36 5.13
N VAL A 730 -41.35 15.86 4.17
CA VAL A 730 -41.19 16.22 2.75
C VAL A 730 -41.74 17.63 2.53
N VAL A 731 -40.88 18.55 2.09
CA VAL A 731 -41.27 19.92 1.74
C VAL A 731 -41.82 19.97 0.31
N TYR A 732 -41.07 19.44 -0.67
CA TYR A 732 -41.50 19.37 -2.07
C TYR A 732 -40.84 18.22 -2.84
N LYS A 733 -41.40 17.91 -4.01
CA LYS A 733 -40.90 16.89 -4.94
C LYS A 733 -40.87 17.42 -6.37
N ILE A 734 -39.74 17.24 -7.05
CA ILE A 734 -39.49 17.59 -8.44
C ILE A 734 -39.17 16.30 -9.21
N SER A 735 -39.67 16.16 -10.42
CA SER A 735 -39.32 15.03 -11.29
C SER A 735 -39.27 15.45 -12.75
N PHE A 736 -38.26 14.98 -13.47
CA PHE A 736 -38.05 15.26 -14.88
C PHE A 736 -37.24 14.16 -15.57
N ASN A 737 -37.20 14.19 -16.91
CA ASN A 737 -36.58 13.15 -17.73
C ASN A 737 -35.22 13.59 -18.29
N ILE A 738 -34.30 12.63 -18.44
CA ILE A 738 -32.97 12.83 -19.04
C ILE A 738 -32.76 11.91 -20.26
N LYS A 739 -31.89 12.34 -21.19
CA LYS A 739 -31.47 11.62 -22.40
C LYS A 739 -31.08 10.16 -22.12
N ARG A 740 -31.47 9.28 -23.04
CA ARG A 740 -31.26 7.82 -23.02
C ARG A 740 -29.79 7.37 -22.91
N MET A 741 -28.83 8.21 -23.28
CA MET A 741 -27.39 7.90 -23.26
C MET A 741 -26.61 8.64 -22.16
N ASN A 742 -27.25 9.60 -21.48
CA ASN A 742 -26.56 10.43 -20.49
C ASN A 742 -26.87 9.92 -19.09
N LEU A 743 -25.83 9.70 -18.30
CA LEU A 743 -25.96 9.46 -16.87
C LEU A 743 -26.54 10.71 -16.19
N PRO A 744 -27.33 10.55 -15.12
CA PRO A 744 -27.84 11.69 -14.36
C PRO A 744 -26.67 12.52 -13.80
N LYS A 745 -26.73 13.83 -14.02
CA LYS A 745 -25.69 14.78 -13.59
C LYS A 745 -26.04 15.36 -12.23
N GLN A 746 -25.01 15.70 -11.45
CA GLN A 746 -25.20 16.32 -10.14
C GLN A 746 -25.95 17.65 -10.26
N ALA A 747 -26.92 17.87 -9.39
CA ALA A 747 -27.61 19.13 -9.20
C ALA A 747 -26.70 20.16 -8.52
N ALA A 748 -26.93 21.44 -8.79
CA ALA A 748 -26.21 22.54 -8.15
C ALA A 748 -27.20 23.55 -7.59
N CYS A 749 -26.92 24.10 -6.41
CA CYS A 749 -27.66 25.21 -5.83
C CYS A 749 -26.79 26.48 -5.86
N THR A 750 -27.37 27.63 -6.17
CA THR A 750 -26.60 28.89 -6.15
C THR A 750 -26.19 29.26 -4.72
N VAL A 751 -25.13 30.07 -4.57
CA VAL A 751 -24.54 30.43 -3.25
C VAL A 751 -25.56 30.98 -2.27
N ASP A 752 -26.54 31.74 -2.76
CA ASP A 752 -27.55 32.42 -1.94
C ASP A 752 -28.85 31.60 -1.84
N ASP A 753 -28.82 30.31 -2.19
CA ASP A 753 -30.00 29.45 -2.34
C ASP A 753 -31.14 30.16 -3.09
N THR A 754 -30.80 30.82 -4.21
CA THR A 754 -31.81 31.49 -5.03
C THR A 754 -32.36 30.56 -6.10
N TYR A 755 -31.50 29.71 -6.67
CA TYR A 755 -31.85 28.80 -7.74
C TYR A 755 -31.23 27.44 -7.52
N LEU A 756 -32.09 26.42 -7.52
CA LEU A 756 -31.71 25.02 -7.64
C LEU A 756 -31.72 24.61 -9.11
N ILE A 757 -30.66 23.97 -9.59
CA ILE A 757 -30.39 23.83 -11.01
C ILE A 757 -30.15 22.40 -11.39
N PHE A 758 -30.92 21.97 -12.39
CA PHE A 758 -30.83 20.66 -13.01
C PHE A 758 -30.59 20.77 -14.51
N ILE A 759 -29.93 19.76 -15.07
CA ILE A 759 -29.82 19.60 -16.50
C ILE A 759 -30.97 18.68 -16.95
N GLU A 760 -31.94 19.27 -17.66
CA GLU A 760 -33.14 18.60 -18.15
C GLU A 760 -33.12 18.54 -19.68
N GLU A 761 -33.68 17.47 -20.26
CA GLU A 761 -33.93 17.42 -21.70
C GLU A 761 -35.31 17.99 -22.04
N LYS A 762 -35.35 19.04 -22.87
CA LYS A 762 -36.60 19.52 -23.47
C LYS A 762 -36.46 19.67 -24.99
N LYS A 763 -37.37 19.04 -25.74
CA LYS A 763 -37.41 19.07 -27.21
C LYS A 763 -36.06 18.67 -27.85
N ASN A 764 -35.45 17.56 -27.39
CA ASN A 764 -34.16 17.01 -27.85
C ASN A 764 -32.90 17.83 -27.51
N ASN A 765 -33.03 18.97 -26.83
CA ASN A 765 -31.90 19.80 -26.41
C ASN A 765 -31.75 19.79 -24.88
N ASP A 766 -30.49 19.84 -24.44
CA ASP A 766 -30.16 19.98 -23.01
C ASP A 766 -30.40 21.43 -22.59
N VAL A 767 -31.11 21.60 -21.48
CA VAL A 767 -31.51 22.90 -20.94
C VAL A 767 -31.24 22.91 -19.45
N LEU A 768 -30.76 24.03 -18.93
CA LEU A 768 -30.68 24.24 -17.49
C LEU A 768 -32.06 24.65 -16.99
N SER A 769 -32.69 23.79 -16.20
CA SER A 769 -33.98 24.06 -15.56
C SER A 769 -33.73 24.55 -14.13
N LEU A 770 -34.24 25.75 -13.84
CA LEU A 770 -34.11 26.41 -12.55
C LEU A 770 -35.40 26.22 -11.75
N TYR A 771 -35.22 25.88 -10.50
CA TYR A 771 -36.28 25.75 -9.50
C TYR A 771 -35.96 26.64 -8.31
N ASP A 772 -37.00 27.06 -7.59
CA ASP A 772 -36.84 27.68 -6.29
C ASP A 772 -36.42 26.59 -5.27
N PRO A 773 -35.27 26.73 -4.60
CA PRO A 773 -34.80 25.73 -3.64
C PRO A 773 -35.67 25.58 -2.40
N ILE A 774 -36.50 26.56 -2.05
CA ILE A 774 -37.36 26.51 -0.85
C ILE A 774 -38.71 25.89 -1.17
N THR A 775 -39.37 26.37 -2.24
CA THR A 775 -40.72 25.93 -2.60
C THR A 775 -40.74 24.77 -3.59
N GLY A 776 -39.65 24.56 -4.34
CA GLY A 776 -39.57 23.59 -5.43
C GLY A 776 -40.29 24.02 -6.70
N GLU A 777 -40.79 25.26 -6.78
CA GLU A 777 -41.49 25.76 -7.97
C GLU A 777 -40.53 25.97 -9.15
N HIS A 778 -41.01 25.67 -10.35
CA HIS A 778 -40.24 25.90 -11.57
C HIS A 778 -40.19 27.39 -11.89
N VAL A 779 -38.98 27.96 -11.98
CA VAL A 779 -38.79 29.39 -12.27
C VAL A 779 -38.68 29.63 -13.77
N HIS A 780 -37.61 29.15 -14.40
CA HIS A 780 -37.42 29.25 -15.85
C HIS A 780 -36.35 28.30 -16.37
N ASN A 781 -36.24 28.25 -17.70
CA ASN A 781 -35.27 27.43 -18.41
C ASN A 781 -34.25 28.28 -19.17
N VAL A 782 -32.98 27.88 -19.14
CA VAL A 782 -31.88 28.51 -19.87
C VAL A 782 -31.32 27.54 -20.90
N LYS A 783 -31.43 27.92 -22.18
CA LYS A 783 -30.88 27.12 -23.29
C LYS A 783 -29.37 27.27 -23.35
N LEU A 784 -28.67 26.15 -23.56
CA LEU A 784 -27.22 26.09 -23.72
C LEU A 784 -26.82 26.56 -25.13
N ASN A 785 -26.71 27.87 -25.32
CA ASN A 785 -26.42 28.48 -26.61
C ASN A 785 -24.95 28.94 -26.70
N TYR A 786 -24.01 27.99 -26.79
CA TYR A 786 -22.59 28.31 -27.07
C TYR A 786 -21.97 27.37 -28.11
N ASN A 787 -20.99 27.89 -28.86
CA ASN A 787 -20.39 27.19 -29.99
C ASN A 787 -19.68 25.89 -29.54
N ASN A 788 -19.88 24.81 -30.30
CA ASN A 788 -19.29 23.49 -30.04
C ASN A 788 -19.53 23.00 -28.60
N TYR A 789 -20.79 22.95 -28.18
CA TYR A 789 -21.21 22.28 -26.93
C TYR A 789 -20.89 20.79 -27.02
N LYS A 790 -20.07 20.28 -26.10
CA LYS A 790 -19.95 18.84 -25.82
C LYS A 790 -20.60 18.54 -24.46
N ASP A 791 -20.49 17.29 -24.01
CA ASP A 791 -21.19 16.82 -22.83
C ASP A 791 -20.63 17.45 -21.54
N ILE A 792 -21.47 18.20 -20.80
CA ILE A 792 -21.07 18.85 -19.54
C ILE A 792 -20.68 17.78 -18.52
N THR A 793 -19.46 17.84 -17.99
CA THR A 793 -18.97 16.90 -16.98
C THR A 793 -19.41 17.30 -15.57
N SER A 794 -19.40 18.59 -15.24
CA SER A 794 -19.76 19.10 -13.92
C SER A 794 -20.31 20.53 -13.95
N MET A 795 -21.15 20.84 -12.97
CA MET A 795 -21.61 22.20 -12.68
C MET A 795 -20.86 22.74 -11.47
N VAL A 796 -20.36 23.97 -11.59
CA VAL A 796 -19.54 24.64 -10.58
C VAL A 796 -20.23 25.94 -10.19
N ILE A 797 -20.41 26.13 -8.89
CA ILE A 797 -20.99 27.35 -8.34
C ILE A 797 -19.87 28.39 -8.21
N ILE A 798 -20.13 29.64 -8.60
CA ILE A 798 -19.15 30.73 -8.48
C ILE A 798 -19.36 31.45 -7.14
N PRO A 799 -18.37 31.42 -6.23
CA PRO A 799 -18.47 32.07 -4.92
C PRO A 799 -18.77 33.57 -5.03
N LYS A 800 -19.61 34.09 -4.12
CA LYS A 800 -20.02 35.50 -4.03
C LYS A 800 -20.76 36.07 -5.25
N GLN A 801 -21.07 35.24 -6.26
CA GLN A 801 -21.77 35.65 -7.48
C GLN A 801 -23.00 34.75 -7.71
N PRO A 802 -24.16 35.08 -7.09
CA PRO A 802 -25.30 34.17 -7.03
C PRO A 802 -25.91 33.79 -8.39
N PHE A 803 -25.75 34.63 -9.41
CA PHE A 803 -26.37 34.41 -10.72
C PHE A 803 -25.45 33.74 -11.73
N LEU A 804 -24.19 33.48 -11.37
CA LEU A 804 -23.18 32.96 -12.28
C LEU A 804 -22.83 31.51 -11.95
N ILE A 805 -22.80 30.68 -12.99
CA ILE A 805 -22.50 29.25 -12.88
C ILE A 805 -21.50 28.84 -13.93
N GLY A 806 -20.52 28.05 -13.52
CA GLY A 806 -19.59 27.36 -14.39
C GLY A 806 -20.18 26.04 -14.88
N LEU A 807 -20.19 25.86 -16.18
CA LEU A 807 -20.42 24.58 -16.84
C LEU A 807 -19.08 24.09 -17.35
N ILE A 808 -18.59 22.98 -16.82
CA ILE A 808 -17.32 22.40 -17.25
C ILE A 808 -17.59 21.36 -18.33
N ASP A 809 -16.96 21.57 -19.47
CA ASP A 809 -16.91 20.64 -20.59
C ASP A 809 -15.49 20.04 -20.67
N VAL A 810 -15.31 18.98 -21.44
CA VAL A 810 -14.04 18.25 -21.63
C VAL A 810 -12.92 19.17 -22.12
N GLU A 811 -13.25 20.24 -22.85
CA GLU A 811 -12.26 21.15 -23.46
C GLU A 811 -12.22 22.54 -22.83
N LYS A 812 -13.29 22.98 -22.17
CA LYS A 812 -13.44 24.38 -21.72
C LYS A 812 -14.45 24.48 -20.58
N GLY A 813 -14.26 25.47 -19.71
CA GLY A 813 -15.29 25.91 -18.77
C GLY A 813 -16.05 27.11 -19.30
N VAL A 814 -17.37 27.08 -19.23
CA VAL A 814 -18.26 28.16 -19.68
C VAL A 814 -18.97 28.74 -18.47
N VAL A 815 -18.81 30.05 -18.23
CA VAL A 815 -19.55 30.76 -17.20
C VAL A 815 -20.82 31.35 -17.80
N MET A 816 -21.97 30.97 -17.25
CA MET A 816 -23.28 31.40 -17.70
C MET A 816 -23.97 32.22 -16.62
N ASN A 817 -24.57 33.34 -17.03
CA ASN A 817 -25.48 34.09 -16.18
C ASN A 817 -26.88 33.52 -16.34
N VAL A 818 -27.40 32.94 -15.27
CA VAL A 818 -28.64 32.17 -15.29
C VAL A 818 -29.87 33.09 -15.20
N ARG A 819 -29.72 34.29 -14.65
CA ARG A 819 -30.76 35.34 -14.63
C ARG A 819 -30.93 35.97 -16.01
N ASP A 820 -29.82 36.38 -16.63
CA ASP A 820 -29.83 37.09 -17.93
C ASP A 820 -29.89 36.13 -19.13
N LYS A 821 -29.77 34.82 -18.89
CA LYS A 821 -29.81 33.75 -19.90
C LYS A 821 -28.73 33.89 -20.97
N LYS A 822 -27.57 34.44 -20.61
CA LYS A 822 -26.44 34.74 -21.50
C LYS A 822 -25.16 34.11 -21.00
N VAL A 823 -24.28 33.77 -21.94
CA VAL A 823 -22.91 33.36 -21.63
C VAL A 823 -22.12 34.60 -21.21
N HIS A 824 -21.49 34.52 -20.05
CA HIS A 824 -20.67 35.60 -19.50
C HIS A 824 -19.19 35.45 -19.92
N LEU A 825 -18.63 34.24 -19.83
CA LEU A 825 -17.23 33.98 -20.11
C LEU A 825 -17.01 32.56 -20.64
N ILE A 826 -16.03 32.38 -21.52
CA ILE A 826 -15.57 31.05 -21.96
C ILE A 826 -14.07 30.95 -21.65
N LEU A 827 -13.70 29.97 -20.83
CA LEU A 827 -12.35 29.72 -20.36
C LEU A 827 -11.85 28.36 -20.87
N PRO A 828 -10.93 28.30 -21.86
CA PRO A 828 -10.42 27.03 -22.38
C PRO A 828 -9.55 26.27 -21.37
N LYS A 829 -8.99 26.96 -20.39
CA LYS A 829 -8.09 26.38 -19.38
C LYS A 829 -8.70 26.50 -17.98
N TRP A 830 -9.86 25.88 -17.75
CA TRP A 830 -10.47 25.87 -16.43
C TRP A 830 -10.97 24.47 -16.09
N SER A 831 -10.45 23.89 -15.01
CA SER A 831 -10.82 22.56 -14.53
C SER A 831 -11.95 22.57 -13.49
N GLY A 832 -12.68 23.67 -13.36
CA GLY A 832 -13.84 23.79 -12.46
C GLY A 832 -13.52 24.23 -11.03
N GLN A 833 -12.27 24.55 -10.72
CA GLN A 833 -11.87 25.01 -9.39
C GLN A 833 -11.67 26.53 -9.37
N ILE A 834 -12.20 27.19 -8.35
CA ILE A 834 -12.19 28.65 -8.20
C ILE A 834 -11.91 29.02 -6.75
N SER A 835 -11.23 30.14 -6.53
CA SER A 835 -10.98 30.67 -5.20
C SER A 835 -12.27 31.15 -4.55
N TYR A 836 -12.34 31.11 -3.22
CA TYR A 836 -13.51 31.54 -2.45
C TYR A 836 -13.85 33.03 -2.66
N ASP A 837 -12.87 33.86 -3.05
CA ASP A 837 -13.10 35.26 -3.41
C ASP A 837 -13.57 35.48 -4.86
N GLY A 838 -13.65 34.42 -5.67
CA GLY A 838 -14.08 34.44 -7.08
C GLY A 838 -13.10 35.11 -8.03
N LYS A 839 -11.85 35.41 -7.60
CA LYS A 839 -10.87 36.14 -8.42
C LYS A 839 -9.95 35.23 -9.22
N TYR A 840 -9.62 34.05 -8.70
CA TYR A 840 -8.63 33.15 -9.29
C TYR A 840 -9.26 31.80 -9.64
N GLY A 841 -8.84 31.22 -10.76
CA GLY A 841 -9.19 29.86 -11.15
C GLY A 841 -7.94 28.97 -11.22
N LEU A 842 -8.14 27.65 -11.13
CA LEU A 842 -7.09 26.66 -11.33
C LEU A 842 -7.26 25.92 -12.66
N TYR A 843 -6.11 25.62 -13.24
CA TYR A 843 -6.00 24.72 -14.37
C TYR A 843 -4.96 23.64 -14.08
N ALA A 844 -5.44 22.41 -13.95
CA ALA A 844 -4.63 21.22 -13.70
C ALA A 844 -4.90 20.15 -14.76
N PRO A 845 -4.15 20.13 -15.88
CA PRO A 845 -4.30 19.09 -16.89
C PRO A 845 -3.80 17.73 -16.40
N THR A 846 -4.44 16.65 -16.85
CA THR A 846 -4.07 15.27 -16.49
C THR A 846 -2.66 14.85 -16.92
N ARG A 847 -2.07 15.55 -17.89
CA ARG A 847 -0.70 15.32 -18.39
C ARG A 847 0.40 15.95 -17.52
N GLY A 848 0.01 16.73 -16.51
CA GLY A 848 0.92 17.47 -15.65
C GLY A 848 0.99 18.97 -15.95
N GLY A 849 1.15 19.74 -14.88
CA GLY A 849 1.14 21.19 -14.87
C GLY A 849 0.08 21.73 -13.92
N LEU A 850 0.34 22.90 -13.34
CA LEU A 850 -0.59 23.59 -12.45
C LEU A 850 -0.45 25.09 -12.67
N GLU A 851 -1.50 25.71 -13.18
CA GLU A 851 -1.55 27.15 -13.49
C GLU A 851 -2.67 27.80 -12.66
N ILE A 852 -2.35 28.92 -12.00
CA ILE A 852 -3.33 29.86 -11.43
C ILE A 852 -3.56 30.93 -12.49
N PHE A 853 -4.83 31.19 -12.82
CA PHE A 853 -5.21 32.25 -13.74
C PHE A 853 -6.25 33.18 -13.11
N GLU A 854 -6.32 34.41 -13.62
CA GLU A 854 -7.31 35.39 -13.19
C GLU A 854 -8.66 35.06 -13.85
N PHE A 855 -9.69 34.89 -13.03
CA PHE A 855 -10.98 34.37 -13.47
C PHE A 855 -11.71 35.30 -14.44
N ARG A 856 -11.48 36.62 -14.37
CA ARG A 856 -12.17 37.60 -15.23
C ARG A 856 -11.70 37.58 -16.68
N ASN A 857 -10.42 37.35 -16.93
CA ASN A 857 -9.79 37.50 -18.24
C ASN A 857 -9.13 36.21 -18.75
N GLY A 858 -9.02 35.17 -17.91
CA GLY A 858 -8.37 33.91 -18.25
C GLY A 858 -6.85 33.99 -18.39
N LYS A 859 -6.21 35.09 -17.97
CA LYS A 859 -4.76 35.26 -18.04
C LYS A 859 -4.09 34.49 -16.91
N VAL A 860 -3.05 33.73 -17.26
CA VAL A 860 -2.23 33.02 -16.27
C VAL A 860 -1.51 34.04 -15.39
N VAL A 861 -1.78 33.98 -14.09
CA VAL A 861 -1.14 34.83 -13.08
C VAL A 861 0.16 34.16 -12.64
N ARG A 862 0.13 32.85 -12.38
CA ARG A 862 1.30 32.07 -11.97
C ARG A 862 1.25 30.64 -12.51
N THR A 863 2.42 30.08 -12.76
CA THR A 863 2.60 28.65 -13.02
C THR A 863 3.28 28.05 -11.80
N LEU A 864 2.54 27.23 -11.05
CA LEU A 864 3.03 26.56 -9.84
C LEU A 864 3.85 25.31 -10.20
N ILE A 865 3.34 24.52 -11.14
CA ILE A 865 4.04 23.36 -11.69
C ILE A 865 4.19 23.60 -13.19
N GLY A 866 5.44 23.59 -13.66
CA GLY A 866 5.74 23.69 -15.09
C GLY A 866 5.14 22.54 -15.89
N LYS A 867 5.15 22.65 -17.21
CA LYS A 867 4.67 21.60 -18.12
C LYS A 867 5.65 20.42 -18.18
N VAL A 868 5.80 19.74 -17.05
CA VAL A 868 6.56 18.50 -16.93
C VAL A 868 5.60 17.35 -17.15
N ALA A 869 5.99 16.39 -17.99
CA ALA A 869 5.20 15.19 -18.20
C ALA A 869 5.17 14.37 -16.90
N GLU A 870 4.07 14.43 -16.17
CA GLU A 870 3.87 13.65 -14.93
C GLU A 870 3.11 12.34 -15.17
N GLY A 871 2.90 11.96 -16.43
CA GLY A 871 2.03 10.85 -16.85
C GLY A 871 0.58 11.30 -17.06
N VAL A 872 -0.32 10.37 -17.37
CA VAL A 872 -1.76 10.63 -17.47
C VAL A 872 -2.42 10.01 -16.25
N PHE A 873 -2.61 10.82 -15.21
CA PHE A 873 -3.21 10.37 -13.95
C PHE A 873 -4.30 11.35 -13.50
N ASP A 874 -5.24 10.86 -12.68
CA ASP A 874 -6.20 11.74 -12.03
C ASP A 874 -5.48 12.65 -11.03
N VAL A 875 -5.90 13.90 -10.99
CA VAL A 875 -5.36 14.92 -10.10
C VAL A 875 -6.48 15.50 -9.26
N ILE A 876 -6.25 15.66 -7.96
CA ILE A 876 -7.16 16.40 -7.08
C ILE A 876 -6.51 17.74 -6.80
N THR A 877 -7.22 18.83 -7.10
CA THR A 877 -6.74 20.19 -6.86
C THR A 877 -7.84 21.08 -6.32
N PHE A 878 -7.54 21.93 -5.34
CA PHE A 878 -8.46 22.94 -4.84
C PHE A 878 -7.71 24.02 -4.06
N PHE A 879 -8.35 25.17 -3.86
CA PHE A 879 -7.89 26.21 -2.94
C PHE A 879 -8.33 25.88 -1.51
N THR A 880 -7.52 26.22 -0.51
CA THR A 880 -8.04 26.28 0.85
C THR A 880 -9.16 27.33 0.94
N PRO A 881 -10.16 27.18 1.82
CA PRO A 881 -11.27 28.15 1.94
C PRO A 881 -10.81 29.60 2.19
N THR A 882 -9.66 29.79 2.85
CA THR A 882 -9.02 31.09 3.07
C THR A 882 -8.26 31.65 1.86
N ASN A 883 -8.09 30.87 0.79
CA ASN A 883 -7.29 31.15 -0.41
C ASN A 883 -5.77 31.34 -0.17
N ASN A 884 -5.26 31.06 1.03
CA ASN A 884 -3.83 31.19 1.33
C ASN A 884 -2.99 30.12 0.63
N HIS A 885 -3.56 28.92 0.43
CA HIS A 885 -2.85 27.77 -0.11
C HIS A 885 -3.61 27.09 -1.26
N VAL A 886 -2.87 26.42 -2.13
CA VAL A 886 -3.36 25.55 -3.20
C VAL A 886 -2.84 24.14 -2.94
N ILE A 887 -3.75 23.16 -2.95
CA ILE A 887 -3.42 21.76 -2.74
C ILE A 887 -3.45 21.06 -4.10
N TYR A 888 -2.42 20.24 -4.36
CA TYR A 888 -2.28 19.44 -5.58
C TYR A 888 -1.90 18.02 -5.21
N TYR A 889 -2.76 17.07 -5.52
CA TYR A 889 -2.48 15.64 -5.36
C TYR A 889 -2.34 14.95 -6.71
N ASN A 890 -1.22 14.25 -6.90
CA ASN A 890 -0.99 13.40 -8.06
C ASN A 890 -1.18 11.92 -7.70
N LYS A 891 -2.22 11.29 -8.26
CA LYS A 891 -2.58 9.88 -7.98
C LYS A 891 -1.52 8.88 -8.42
N GLY A 892 -0.77 9.17 -9.48
CA GLY A 892 0.31 8.31 -9.98
C GLY A 892 1.51 8.30 -9.04
N LYS A 893 1.94 9.49 -8.61
CA LYS A 893 3.07 9.66 -7.69
C LYS A 893 2.71 9.42 -6.23
N ARG A 894 1.42 9.42 -5.85
CA ARG A 894 0.95 9.42 -4.44
C ARG A 894 1.57 10.57 -3.62
N THR A 895 1.66 11.76 -4.20
CA THR A 895 2.26 12.93 -3.54
C THR A 895 1.25 14.06 -3.41
N ILE A 896 1.16 14.65 -2.22
CA ILE A 896 0.42 15.89 -1.94
C ILE A 896 1.42 17.02 -1.91
N ARG A 897 1.24 17.99 -2.80
CA ARG A 897 1.99 19.24 -2.83
C ARG A 897 1.12 20.38 -2.38
N VAL A 898 1.67 21.24 -1.53
CA VAL A 898 1.01 22.45 -1.06
C VAL A 898 1.81 23.65 -1.54
N PHE A 899 1.12 24.59 -2.18
CA PHE A 899 1.69 25.82 -2.69
C PHE A 899 1.06 27.01 -2.01
N ARG A 900 1.86 28.02 -1.67
CA ARG A 900 1.35 29.30 -1.20
C ARG A 900 0.83 30.13 -2.37
N THR A 901 -0.40 30.64 -2.26
CA THR A 901 -1.04 31.38 -3.36
C THR A 901 -0.36 32.73 -3.63
N LYS A 902 0.18 33.38 -2.59
CA LYS A 902 0.79 34.72 -2.66
C LYS A 902 2.01 34.77 -3.59
N ASP A 903 2.98 33.87 -3.41
CA ASP A 903 4.26 33.85 -4.12
C ASP A 903 4.44 32.62 -5.05
N GLY A 904 3.56 31.62 -4.95
CA GLY A 904 3.63 30.39 -5.72
C GLY A 904 4.71 29.41 -5.25
N ARG A 905 5.30 29.61 -4.07
CA ARG A 905 6.31 28.70 -3.52
C ARG A 905 5.67 27.41 -3.04
N GLN A 906 6.35 26.30 -3.30
CA GLN A 906 6.01 25.00 -2.72
C GLN A 906 6.47 24.99 -1.26
N ILE A 907 5.55 24.71 -0.33
CA ILE A 907 5.83 24.65 1.12
C ILE A 907 5.85 23.21 1.64
N ALA A 908 5.31 22.26 0.89
CA ALA A 908 5.32 20.83 1.21
C ALA A 908 5.25 19.97 -0.07
N ASP A 909 5.96 18.83 -0.08
CA ASP A 909 5.81 17.73 -1.05
C ASP A 909 5.85 16.40 -0.29
N MET A 910 4.68 16.00 0.19
CA MET A 910 4.53 14.85 1.06
C MET A 910 4.17 13.60 0.26
N LYS A 911 4.87 12.50 0.51
CA LYS A 911 4.52 11.18 0.02
C LYS A 911 3.45 10.55 0.92
N CYS A 912 2.29 10.26 0.35
CA CYS A 912 1.21 9.57 1.05
C CYS A 912 1.48 8.07 1.20
N PRO A 913 1.05 7.44 2.32
CA PRO A 913 1.17 6.00 2.52
C PRO A 913 0.31 5.22 1.51
N ALA A 914 -0.93 5.66 1.30
CA ALA A 914 -1.86 5.03 0.35
C ALA A 914 -2.34 6.02 -0.71
N LYS A 915 -3.14 5.54 -1.69
CA LYS A 915 -3.76 6.43 -2.68
C LYS A 915 -4.86 7.26 -2.01
N VAL A 916 -4.91 8.54 -2.31
CA VAL A 916 -5.95 9.44 -1.80
C VAL A 916 -7.20 9.28 -2.66
N ARG A 917 -8.33 9.07 -2.01
CA ARG A 917 -9.66 9.04 -2.63
C ARG A 917 -10.34 10.40 -2.54
N GLN A 918 -10.22 11.05 -1.38
CA GLN A 918 -10.75 12.38 -1.16
C GLN A 918 -9.83 13.19 -0.25
N ALA A 919 -9.78 14.49 -0.48
CA ALA A 919 -9.09 15.44 0.39
C ALA A 919 -9.98 16.67 0.57
N VAL A 920 -10.09 17.16 1.80
CA VAL A 920 -10.93 18.30 2.18
C VAL A 920 -10.12 19.17 3.14
N ALA A 921 -10.08 20.48 2.91
CA ALA A 921 -9.50 21.42 3.86
C ALA A 921 -10.56 21.91 4.86
N THR A 922 -10.14 22.21 6.08
CA THR A 922 -10.97 22.83 7.10
C THR A 922 -11.39 24.26 6.70
N GLN A 923 -12.48 24.75 7.28
CA GLN A 923 -13.05 26.08 7.00
C GLN A 923 -12.05 27.23 7.26
N ASP A 924 -11.22 27.09 8.29
CA ASP A 924 -10.11 28.00 8.62
C ASP A 924 -8.94 27.92 7.61
N GLY A 925 -8.94 26.93 6.72
CA GLY A 925 -7.88 26.68 5.75
C GLY A 925 -6.52 26.33 6.36
N GLN A 926 -6.48 25.97 7.65
CA GLN A 926 -5.27 25.65 8.40
C GLN A 926 -5.00 24.15 8.49
N ALA A 927 -5.96 23.29 8.15
CA ALA A 927 -5.78 21.85 8.14
C ALA A 927 -6.34 21.19 6.87
N LEU A 928 -5.82 20.01 6.58
CA LEU A 928 -6.14 19.17 5.44
C LEU A 928 -6.45 17.76 5.95
N VAL A 929 -7.69 17.30 5.75
CA VAL A 929 -8.11 15.93 6.04
C VAL A 929 -8.10 15.13 4.74
N VAL A 930 -7.48 13.96 4.79
CA VAL A 930 -7.23 13.08 3.66
C VAL A 930 -7.82 11.71 3.96
N GLY A 931 -8.69 11.24 3.07
CA GLY A 931 -9.24 9.88 3.09
C GLY A 931 -8.53 9.00 2.07
N TYR A 932 -8.03 7.87 2.52
CA TYR A 932 -7.23 6.95 1.72
C TYR A 932 -8.00 5.74 1.20
N GLU A 933 -7.39 5.09 0.20
CA GLU A 933 -7.84 3.81 -0.32
C GLU A 933 -7.72 2.68 0.69
N ASP A 934 -6.85 2.79 1.70
CA ASP A 934 -6.66 1.80 2.75
C ASP A 934 -7.63 1.93 3.95
N GLY A 935 -8.61 2.84 3.85
CA GLY A 935 -9.57 3.09 4.93
C GLY A 935 -9.04 3.99 6.04
N ALA A 936 -7.80 4.47 5.97
CA ALA A 936 -7.28 5.44 6.92
C ALA A 936 -7.80 6.85 6.64
N VAL A 937 -8.09 7.58 7.72
CA VAL A 937 -8.29 9.04 7.69
C VAL A 937 -7.07 9.67 8.34
N GLN A 938 -6.44 10.64 7.68
CA GLN A 938 -5.35 11.41 8.27
C GLN A 938 -5.64 12.90 8.17
N MET A 939 -5.37 13.61 9.24
CA MET A 939 -5.42 15.06 9.29
C MET A 939 -3.99 15.62 9.35
N PHE A 940 -3.75 16.65 8.55
CA PHE A 940 -2.50 17.39 8.52
C PHE A 940 -2.76 18.87 8.78
N LEU A 941 -1.91 19.50 9.58
CA LEU A 941 -1.90 20.93 9.82
C LEU A 941 -0.96 21.60 8.83
N ILE A 942 -1.36 22.74 8.28
CA ILE A 942 -0.56 23.56 7.37
C ILE A 942 0.13 24.64 8.20
N ALA A 943 1.38 24.39 8.58
CA ALA A 943 2.21 25.25 9.42
C ALA A 943 3.29 25.93 8.57
N ASP A 944 2.90 26.95 7.81
CA ASP A 944 3.84 27.70 6.96
C ASP A 944 4.79 28.56 7.83
N PRO A 945 6.12 28.35 7.78
CA PRO A 945 7.07 29.09 8.62
C PRO A 945 7.17 30.58 8.30
N PHE A 946 6.67 31.02 7.13
CA PHE A 946 6.63 32.44 6.77
C PHE A 946 5.35 33.15 7.21
N GLU A 947 4.37 32.41 7.75
CA GLU A 947 3.14 32.95 8.32
C GLU A 947 3.06 32.56 9.81
N PRO A 948 3.45 33.45 10.75
CA PRO A 948 3.61 33.11 12.16
C PRO A 948 2.32 32.62 12.82
N GLU A 949 1.16 33.09 12.35
CA GLU A 949 -0.17 32.65 12.83
C GLU A 949 -0.36 31.13 12.67
N ASN A 950 0.12 30.55 11.57
CA ASN A 950 -0.01 29.11 11.33
C ASN A 950 0.88 28.29 12.28
N VAL A 951 2.05 28.83 12.65
CA VAL A 951 2.98 28.20 13.58
C VAL A 951 2.46 28.29 15.03
N GLU A 952 1.85 29.41 15.40
CA GLU A 952 1.18 29.55 16.71
C GLU A 952 -0.01 28.60 16.82
N HIS A 953 -0.82 28.48 15.77
CA HIS A 953 -1.93 27.52 15.72
C HIS A 953 -1.44 26.07 15.90
N LEU A 954 -0.35 25.67 15.24
CA LEU A 954 0.26 24.36 15.42
C LEU A 954 0.60 24.08 16.89
N LYS A 955 1.23 25.04 17.57
CA LYS A 955 1.60 24.91 19.00
C LYS A 955 0.38 24.77 19.90
N GLN A 956 -0.65 25.58 19.67
CA GLN A 956 -1.90 25.50 20.44
C GLN A 956 -2.60 24.16 20.20
N TRP A 957 -2.64 23.69 18.96
CA TRP A 957 -3.21 22.39 18.61
C TRP A 957 -2.47 21.26 19.31
N ARG A 958 -1.14 21.26 19.26
CA ARG A 958 -0.30 20.23 19.89
C ARG A 958 -0.54 20.17 21.39
N GLN A 959 -0.64 21.32 22.06
CA GLN A 959 -0.97 21.36 23.48
C GLN A 959 -2.33 20.72 23.79
N GLN A 960 -3.39 21.12 23.06
CA GLN A 960 -4.73 20.57 23.26
C GLN A 960 -4.79 19.06 22.98
N GLN A 961 -4.04 18.59 22.00
CA GLN A 961 -3.97 17.18 21.69
C GLN A 961 -3.30 16.39 22.81
N LEU A 962 -2.17 16.88 23.34
CA LEU A 962 -1.46 16.21 24.43
C LEU A 962 -2.35 16.13 25.69
N GLU A 963 -3.12 17.18 25.96
CA GLU A 963 -4.14 17.18 27.02
C GLU A 963 -5.22 16.10 26.77
N ALA A 964 -5.68 15.93 25.52
CA ALA A 964 -6.64 14.88 25.18
C ALA A 964 -6.06 13.47 25.27
N MET A 965 -4.79 13.27 24.91
CA MET A 965 -4.11 11.98 24.98
C MET A 965 -3.81 11.53 26.41
N ALA A 966 -3.48 12.47 27.31
CA ALA A 966 -3.25 12.17 28.73
C ALA A 966 -4.47 11.59 29.46
N VAL A 967 -5.67 11.67 28.88
CA VAL A 967 -6.92 11.18 29.46
C VAL A 967 -7.18 9.70 29.09
N ASP A 968 -6.46 9.11 28.13
CA ASP A 968 -6.67 7.71 27.71
C ASP A 968 -5.72 6.72 28.44
N PRO A 969 -6.17 6.08 29.55
CA PRO A 969 -5.32 5.18 30.31
C PRO A 969 -4.92 3.92 29.53
N ALA A 970 -5.70 3.48 28.53
CA ALA A 970 -5.43 2.25 27.80
C ALA A 970 -4.25 2.41 26.81
N GLN A 971 -4.13 3.59 26.20
CA GLN A 971 -2.95 3.94 25.41
C GLN A 971 -1.72 4.08 26.30
N GLN A 972 -1.86 4.73 27.46
CA GLN A 972 -0.76 4.92 28.39
C GLN A 972 -0.22 3.58 28.91
N GLU A 973 -1.08 2.63 29.32
CA GLU A 973 -0.65 1.28 29.71
C GLU A 973 0.12 0.55 28.61
N THR A 974 -0.30 0.74 27.35
CA THR A 974 0.38 0.12 26.20
C THR A 974 1.76 0.73 25.99
N ILE A 975 1.87 2.06 26.10
CA ILE A 975 3.14 2.80 25.98
C ILE A 975 4.08 2.43 27.14
N ASP A 976 3.56 2.34 28.37
CA ASP A 976 4.33 1.98 29.55
C ASP A 976 4.87 0.53 29.44
N GLN A 977 4.13 -0.40 28.83
CA GLN A 977 4.62 -1.75 28.52
C GLN A 977 5.80 -1.77 27.54
N TYR A 978 5.91 -0.79 26.62
CA TYR A 978 7.10 -0.65 25.77
C TYR A 978 8.31 -0.12 26.55
N ILE A 979 8.05 0.67 27.61
CA ILE A 979 9.07 1.42 28.35
C ILE A 979 9.58 0.65 29.56
N GLU A 980 8.76 -0.14 30.23
CA GLU A 980 9.20 -1.05 31.29
C GLU A 980 9.85 -2.32 30.67
N PRO A 981 10.97 -2.80 31.23
CA PRO A 981 11.50 -4.09 30.81
C PRO A 981 10.51 -5.19 31.20
N SER A 982 10.17 -6.07 30.26
CA SER A 982 9.62 -7.37 30.64
C SER A 982 10.65 -8.04 31.55
N VAL A 983 10.30 -8.16 32.83
CA VAL A 983 11.16 -8.70 33.90
C VAL A 983 11.57 -10.17 33.64
N GLU A 984 11.08 -10.79 32.57
CA GLU A 984 11.35 -12.18 32.20
C GLU A 984 12.55 -12.39 31.25
N SER A 985 13.37 -11.36 30.97
CA SER A 985 14.60 -11.52 30.17
C SER A 985 15.87 -11.22 30.98
N ILE A 986 16.17 -12.09 31.95
CA ILE A 986 17.52 -12.34 32.49
C ILE A 986 17.77 -13.85 32.47
#